data_AF-A0AAE7T138-F1
#
_entry.id   AF-A0AAE7T138-F1
#
_cell.length_a   1.000
_cell.length_b   1.000
_cell.length_c   1.000
_cell.angle_alpha   90.00
_cell.angle_beta   90.00
_cell.angle_gamma   90.00
#
_symmetry.space_group_name_H-M   'P 1'
#
loop_
_entity.id
_entity.type
_entity.pdbx_description
1 polymer ?
#
loop_
_entity_poly.entity_id
_entity_poly.type
_entity_poly.pdbx_seq_one_letter_code
_entity_poly.pdbx_strand_id
1 'polypeptide(L)'
;MGKCSRILLLGGLLLNQAPWTMVVSADSVTEDTVSIQDTVESTIAVEQEETLMSRDSKDEHIHSTKDNDGRNTEPSELSQSDSSEPVELNESTSSSSENEVRSQNETDAIENQTTEDLTENMASGTYGTSDWYITYDGVLHIGSGTFRSTSEINPWSRYRVKKIVFEGNVIAGEDSSYLFGNSGGTWADLTEIEGLDKLDTSRVTNMSGMFNNTRGLTKLDVSNFDTSNVTNMYAMFNGLFDLTSLDVSNFDTRNVTNMSLMFANVINIDKFDLSNFDTRNVTDMSLMFANLRRSDLDTFSMDLSNFDTSQVTNMDRMFQGLNRVSSLDISSFDTSKVTNMSSMFSGMQSLKIIRLGQSFSFHTNAMLPSPISSEIYTGKWVNVGTGSIDFPNGLNIWSASELMANYNGETDSDTYVWQPNLIDAAPVTVKYQNSEGEQLSEPTVLSGKVGMAYESNPKEITGWNVVKIPDNAVGVFTEEAQEVVYVYERSDAAPVTVRYKDTDGNELSDPTILNGKVGLPYTSEAKEISGWYVVETPDNASGLFGEEAQEVVYVYDRSDAAPVTVRYEDTDGNELSDPTILNGKVGLPYASEAKELPGWYVVETPDNASGIFSEEAQEVVYIYDRSDAAPVTVRYKDTDGNELSDPTILSGKVGLPYASEAKELPGWYVVETPANASGIFSEAAQEVVYVYDRSDAAPVTVKYQDSEGNQLAEPTVLSGKVGLPYISEAKEISGWYVVETPDNASGIFSEAAQEVVYVYERSEAAPVTVKYQDSEGNQLAEPTVLSGKVGLPYESEAKEIPGWYVVETSANASGIFSEEAQEVVYVYERSEAVPVTVRYQDSEGNQLSEPTVLSGKVGLPYESEAKEIPGWYVVETPDNASGVFSEEAQEVVYIYERSDAAPVTVKYQDSEGNQLTEPTILSGKVGLPYISEAKEIPGWYVVETPANASGIFSEAAQEVVYIYDRSDAAPVTVRYKDTDGNEISDPTILSGKVGLPYASEAKEISGWYVVETPANASGIFSEAAQEVVYVYDRSDAAPVTVKYQDSEGNQLAEPTILSGKVGLPYASEAKEIPGWYVVETPANASGIFSEAAQEVVYVYERSDAAPVTVKYQDSEGNQLAEPTILSGKVGLPYASEAKEIPGWYVVETPDNASGLFGEEAQEVVYVYSVLHKNNEKENDSRGTLPATGEETLGQSMLVILGTLLILLSYRISKRKKNLSN
;
A
#
# COMPACT_ATOMS: atom_id res chain seq x y z
N MET A 1 -34.93 6.89 21.75
CA MET A 1 -36.10 6.99 20.84
C MET A 1 -35.68 7.93 19.70
N GLY A 2 -35.91 7.69 18.41
CA GLY A 2 -36.45 6.55 17.64
C GLY A 2 -36.53 7.00 16.16
N LYS A 3 -35.93 6.27 15.20
CA LYS A 3 -36.55 5.22 14.34
C LYS A 3 -37.75 5.76 13.52
N CYS A 4 -37.87 5.59 12.19
CA CYS A 4 -37.51 4.51 11.25
C CYS A 4 -37.52 5.06 9.78
N SER A 5 -37.29 4.33 8.66
CA SER A 5 -36.42 3.18 8.28
C SER A 5 -36.71 2.71 6.83
N ARG A 6 -35.70 2.09 6.17
CA ARG A 6 -35.77 1.18 4.97
C ARG A 6 -36.14 1.83 3.61
N ILE A 7 -35.62 1.45 2.43
CA ILE A 7 -35.05 0.21 1.82
C ILE A 7 -36.10 -0.71 1.14
N LEU A 8 -36.13 -0.75 -0.21
CA LEU A 8 -36.03 -1.96 -1.09
C LEU A 8 -36.30 -1.71 -2.60
N LEU A 9 -35.64 -2.54 -3.44
CA LEU A 9 -35.88 -2.89 -4.87
C LEU A 9 -35.72 -1.77 -5.94
N LEU A 10 -35.04 -1.92 -7.09
CA LEU A 10 -34.66 -3.03 -8.00
C LEU A 10 -35.73 -3.36 -9.07
N GLY A 11 -35.36 -3.20 -10.35
CA GLY A 11 -36.11 -3.69 -11.52
C GLY A 11 -36.36 -2.60 -12.57
N GLY A 12 -35.83 -2.77 -13.79
CA GLY A 12 -36.06 -1.85 -14.91
C GLY A 12 -36.90 -2.48 -16.04
N LEU A 13 -37.49 -1.63 -16.89
CA LEU A 13 -38.09 -1.98 -18.18
C LEU A 13 -37.72 -0.84 -19.17
N LEU A 14 -37.18 -1.06 -20.37
CA LEU A 14 -37.52 -1.91 -21.54
C LEU A 14 -38.19 -1.09 -22.67
N LEU A 15 -37.91 -1.49 -23.92
CA LEU A 15 -38.60 -1.02 -25.13
C LEU A 15 -40.10 -1.34 -24.99
N ASN A 16 -41.06 -0.59 -25.57
CA ASN A 16 -41.15 -0.37 -27.01
C ASN A 16 -42.24 0.66 -27.40
N GLN A 17 -42.08 1.27 -28.57
CA GLN A 17 -43.04 1.92 -29.50
C GLN A 17 -44.44 2.41 -29.03
N ALA A 18 -44.76 3.66 -29.37
CA ALA A 18 -46.11 4.25 -29.37
C ALA A 18 -47.05 3.58 -30.41
N PRO A 19 -48.39 3.68 -30.25
CA PRO A 19 -49.11 4.69 -31.04
C PRO A 19 -50.42 5.31 -30.44
N TRP A 20 -50.69 6.58 -30.82
CA TRP A 20 -51.99 7.16 -31.23
C TRP A 20 -53.15 7.43 -30.22
N THR A 21 -53.18 8.67 -29.71
CA THR A 21 -54.30 9.67 -29.80
C THR A 21 -55.81 9.31 -29.60
N MET A 22 -56.41 9.84 -28.52
CA MET A 22 -57.77 10.46 -28.43
C MET A 22 -57.84 11.26 -27.09
N VAL A 23 -58.17 12.56 -26.93
CA VAL A 23 -59.33 13.41 -27.33
C VAL A 23 -60.59 13.12 -26.46
N VAL A 24 -61.27 14.05 -25.76
CA VAL A 24 -61.11 15.52 -25.47
C VAL A 24 -62.01 15.96 -24.28
N SER A 25 -61.61 16.96 -23.47
CA SER A 25 -62.44 18.05 -22.85
C SER A 25 -61.65 18.78 -21.73
N ALA A 26 -61.54 20.10 -21.52
CA ALA A 26 -62.04 21.37 -22.09
C ALA A 26 -62.82 22.26 -21.07
N ASP A 27 -62.20 23.39 -20.71
CA ASP A 27 -62.69 24.74 -20.32
C ASP A 27 -63.69 25.01 -19.16
N SER A 28 -63.26 25.88 -18.21
CA SER A 28 -63.84 27.22 -17.89
C SER A 28 -63.07 27.88 -16.70
N VAL A 29 -62.41 29.06 -16.71
CA VAL A 29 -62.72 30.49 -17.06
C VAL A 29 -63.15 31.36 -15.83
N THR A 30 -62.75 32.65 -15.79
CA THR A 30 -63.01 33.76 -14.81
C THR A 30 -62.29 33.75 -13.43
N GLU A 31 -62.11 34.87 -12.68
CA GLU A 31 -61.75 36.30 -12.95
C GLU A 31 -61.38 37.00 -11.59
N ASP A 32 -61.11 38.32 -11.55
CA ASP A 32 -60.44 39.06 -10.44
C ASP A 32 -61.26 39.52 -9.19
N THR A 33 -60.54 40.11 -8.21
CA THR A 33 -60.95 41.05 -7.11
C THR A 33 -61.34 40.49 -5.70
N VAL A 34 -61.32 41.25 -4.58
CA VAL A 34 -60.26 42.04 -3.89
C VAL A 34 -60.78 42.67 -2.55
N SER A 35 -60.07 42.47 -1.42
CA SER A 35 -60.08 43.28 -0.16
C SER A 35 -59.18 42.63 0.92
N ILE A 36 -58.55 43.22 1.96
CA ILE A 36 -58.06 44.55 2.42
C ILE A 36 -58.26 44.68 3.95
N GLN A 37 -57.15 44.83 4.70
CA GLN A 37 -56.98 45.60 5.96
C GLN A 37 -55.44 45.68 6.20
N ASP A 38 -54.76 46.83 6.41
CA ASP A 38 -54.86 47.92 7.42
C ASP A 38 -54.55 47.49 8.87
N THR A 39 -53.71 48.18 9.68
CA THR A 39 -52.60 49.15 9.49
C THR A 39 -51.75 49.17 10.81
N VAL A 40 -50.61 49.87 10.96
CA VAL A 40 -50.43 51.19 11.65
C VAL A 40 -48.90 51.41 11.91
N GLU A 41 -48.50 52.65 12.25
CA GLU A 41 -47.19 53.32 12.12
C GLU A 41 -46.17 53.21 13.29
N SER A 42 -45.16 54.10 13.27
CA SER A 42 -43.93 54.16 14.09
C SER A 42 -43.78 55.42 14.97
N THR A 43 -43.09 55.33 16.13
CA THR A 43 -42.34 56.43 16.80
C THR A 43 -41.14 55.84 17.61
N ILE A 44 -39.92 56.39 17.83
CA ILE A 44 -39.34 57.68 18.31
C ILE A 44 -39.81 58.16 19.71
N ALA A 45 -38.99 58.73 20.64
CA ALA A 45 -37.53 59.01 20.71
C ALA A 45 -37.05 59.26 22.19
N VAL A 46 -35.82 59.81 22.37
CA VAL A 46 -35.36 60.76 23.43
C VAL A 46 -34.69 60.26 24.75
N GLU A 47 -33.37 60.55 24.83
CA GLU A 47 -32.54 61.17 25.91
C GLU A 47 -32.16 60.57 27.32
N GLN A 48 -30.93 60.97 27.71
CA GLN A 48 -30.41 61.48 29.02
C GLN A 48 -29.85 60.58 30.16
N GLU A 49 -28.52 60.72 30.32
CA GLU A 49 -27.74 61.13 31.52
C GLU A 49 -27.44 60.26 32.78
N GLU A 50 -26.19 60.51 33.26
CA GLU A 50 -25.64 60.53 34.63
C GLU A 50 -25.58 59.31 35.59
N THR A 51 -24.34 58.77 35.67
CA THR A 51 -23.53 58.61 36.92
C THR A 51 -23.64 57.41 37.89
N LEU A 52 -22.44 56.80 38.09
CA LEU A 52 -21.76 56.49 39.37
C LEU A 52 -22.22 55.38 40.35
N MET A 53 -21.17 54.74 40.93
CA MET A 53 -21.11 53.93 42.17
C MET A 53 -21.82 52.55 42.15
N SER A 54 -21.34 51.53 42.86
CA SER A 54 -20.01 51.24 43.47
C SER A 54 -19.97 49.79 43.96
N ARG A 55 -18.80 49.30 44.40
CA ARG A 55 -18.57 48.06 45.20
C ARG A 55 -18.79 46.74 44.46
N ASP A 56 -18.13 45.64 44.82
CA ASP A 56 -16.97 45.40 45.71
C ASP A 56 -16.25 44.15 45.14
N SER A 57 -14.92 44.03 44.96
CA SER A 57 -13.78 44.35 45.86
C SER A 57 -13.88 43.53 47.16
N LYS A 58 -13.03 42.52 47.41
CA LYS A 58 -11.64 42.57 47.96
C LYS A 58 -11.32 41.13 48.47
N ASP A 59 -10.16 40.67 48.97
CA ASP A 59 -8.90 41.23 49.49
C ASP A 59 -7.83 40.09 49.60
N GLU A 60 -6.49 40.26 49.78
CA GLU A 60 -5.52 41.37 49.61
C GLU A 60 -4.06 40.82 49.72
N HIS A 61 -3.06 41.72 49.80
CA HIS A 61 -1.92 41.74 50.75
C HIS A 61 -0.44 41.55 50.29
N ILE A 62 0.22 42.71 50.08
CA ILE A 62 1.52 43.17 50.65
C ILE A 62 2.87 42.51 50.26
N HIS A 63 3.58 43.23 49.38
CA HIS A 63 4.94 43.82 49.53
C HIS A 63 6.01 43.35 50.58
N SER A 64 7.21 43.04 50.04
CA SER A 64 8.55 43.58 50.46
C SER A 64 9.23 43.05 51.75
N THR A 65 10.54 43.23 52.05
CA THR A 65 11.65 44.07 51.52
C THR A 65 13.07 43.51 51.87
N LYS A 66 14.09 43.78 51.02
CA LYS A 66 15.51 44.14 51.35
C LYS A 66 16.45 43.07 52.00
N ASP A 67 17.79 43.16 51.97
CA ASP A 67 18.72 44.30 52.25
C ASP A 67 20.04 44.37 51.43
N ASN A 68 20.46 45.63 51.15
CA ASN A 68 21.83 46.23 51.14
C ASN A 68 22.98 45.62 50.30
N ASP A 69 24.07 46.33 49.98
CA ASP A 69 24.59 47.62 50.48
C ASP A 69 25.40 48.41 49.40
N GLY A 70 25.80 49.66 49.70
CA GLY A 70 26.93 50.34 49.05
C GLY A 70 26.60 51.60 48.24
N ARG A 71 26.81 52.79 48.84
CA ARG A 71 26.92 54.08 48.10
C ARG A 71 28.39 54.47 47.92
N ASN A 72 28.71 55.15 46.82
CA ASN A 72 29.45 56.42 46.95
C ASN A 72 29.14 57.39 45.78
N THR A 73 29.48 58.66 45.94
CA THR A 73 29.08 59.78 45.07
C THR A 73 30.27 60.46 44.37
N GLU A 74 30.06 60.94 43.14
CA GLU A 74 30.44 62.26 42.53
C GLU A 74 31.78 62.97 42.91
N PRO A 75 32.41 63.72 41.97
CA PRO A 75 31.75 64.85 41.30
C PRO A 75 32.08 65.05 39.80
N SER A 76 31.57 66.16 39.25
CA SER A 76 31.60 66.57 37.85
C SER A 76 32.68 67.61 37.50
N GLU A 77 32.81 67.84 36.19
CA GLU A 77 33.14 69.12 35.50
C GLU A 77 34.60 69.52 35.11
N LEU A 78 34.66 70.03 33.85
CA LEU A 78 35.46 71.14 33.29
C LEU A 78 36.79 70.95 32.53
N SER A 79 37.02 71.90 31.61
CA SER A 79 38.07 72.05 30.55
C SER A 79 38.04 70.98 29.44
N GLN A 80 38.08 71.28 28.12
CA GLN A 80 38.67 72.32 27.26
C GLN A 80 40.17 72.19 26.94
N SER A 81 40.45 71.90 25.65
CA SER A 81 41.60 72.33 24.83
C SER A 81 43.03 72.33 25.40
N ASP A 82 43.83 71.31 25.05
CA ASP A 82 44.97 71.47 24.13
C ASP A 82 45.20 70.10 23.41
N SER A 83 45.59 69.91 22.14
CA SER A 83 46.56 70.54 21.20
C SER A 83 48.06 70.34 21.49
N SER A 84 48.56 69.13 21.20
CA SER A 84 49.91 68.88 20.62
C SER A 84 49.84 67.49 19.96
N GLU A 85 50.09 67.28 18.66
CA GLU A 85 51.36 67.39 17.90
C GLU A 85 52.45 66.40 18.36
N PRO A 86 53.29 65.83 17.45
CA PRO A 86 53.58 66.27 16.07
C PRO A 86 53.28 65.18 14.98
N VAL A 87 52.90 65.55 13.74
CA VAL A 87 53.72 65.76 12.51
C VAL A 87 54.28 64.49 11.83
N GLU A 88 54.12 64.43 10.51
CA GLU A 88 54.66 63.44 9.57
C GLU A 88 56.20 63.50 9.45
N LEU A 89 56.87 62.35 9.56
CA LEU A 89 58.26 62.13 9.09
C LEU A 89 58.46 60.62 8.83
N ASN A 90 59.23 60.16 7.83
CA ASN A 90 59.71 60.78 6.59
C ASN A 90 60.21 59.64 5.64
N GLU A 91 60.61 59.98 4.41
CA GLU A 91 61.60 59.28 3.56
C GLU A 91 61.86 57.76 3.79
N SER A 92 61.69 56.90 2.78
CA SER A 92 62.58 56.97 1.62
C SER A 92 61.95 56.54 0.29
N THR A 93 61.99 57.47 -0.67
CA THR A 93 62.47 57.31 -2.06
C THR A 93 62.31 55.94 -2.77
N SER A 94 61.79 55.92 -4.01
CA SER A 94 62.38 56.67 -5.13
C SER A 94 61.38 57.29 -6.13
N SER A 95 61.70 58.53 -6.56
CA SER A 95 61.43 59.13 -7.90
C SER A 95 60.03 58.91 -8.52
N SER A 96 59.10 59.89 -8.44
CA SER A 96 58.92 61.03 -9.38
C SER A 96 58.20 60.66 -10.69
N SER A 97 57.24 61.42 -11.23
CA SER A 97 56.87 62.84 -10.99
C SER A 97 55.48 63.20 -11.53
N GLU A 98 54.86 64.24 -10.95
CA GLU A 98 53.95 65.23 -11.59
C GLU A 98 52.56 64.74 -12.08
N ASN A 99 51.44 65.30 -11.57
CA ASN A 99 50.74 66.55 -11.96
C ASN A 99 49.94 66.41 -13.28
N GLU A 100 48.75 67.00 -13.49
CA GLU A 100 47.92 67.91 -12.67
C GLU A 100 46.45 67.99 -13.18
N VAL A 101 45.54 68.50 -12.34
CA VAL A 101 44.42 69.42 -12.69
C VAL A 101 43.48 69.11 -13.89
N ARG A 102 42.22 68.80 -13.53
CA ARG A 102 40.95 69.42 -14.05
C ARG A 102 40.54 69.22 -15.53
N SER A 103 39.33 68.69 -15.70
CA SER A 103 38.32 69.35 -16.54
C SER A 103 36.94 69.30 -15.86
N GLN A 104 36.03 70.17 -16.31
CA GLN A 104 34.66 70.33 -15.82
C GLN A 104 33.76 70.57 -17.04
N ASN A 105 32.48 70.18 -16.95
CA ASN A 105 31.37 70.59 -17.82
C ASN A 105 31.38 70.16 -19.31
N GLU A 106 30.50 69.18 -19.59
CA GLU A 106 29.23 69.37 -20.34
C GLU A 106 29.16 69.86 -21.82
N THR A 107 28.15 69.27 -22.48
CA THR A 107 27.25 69.81 -23.54
C THR A 107 27.69 69.91 -25.02
N ASP A 108 27.00 69.07 -25.81
CA ASP A 108 26.18 69.43 -26.97
C ASP A 108 26.72 69.38 -28.42
N ALA A 109 25.72 69.29 -29.32
CA ALA A 109 25.71 69.34 -30.78
C ALA A 109 26.05 68.05 -31.55
N ILE A 110 25.00 67.39 -32.05
CA ILE A 110 25.03 66.39 -33.12
C ILE A 110 25.18 67.11 -34.48
N GLU A 111 26.10 66.67 -35.34
CA GLU A 111 25.87 66.76 -36.80
C GLU A 111 26.61 65.65 -37.57
N ASN A 112 26.09 65.31 -38.75
CA ASN A 112 26.41 64.09 -39.51
C ASN A 112 27.90 63.90 -39.84
N GLN A 113 28.39 62.66 -39.68
CA GLN A 113 29.38 62.09 -40.60
C GLN A 113 28.93 60.74 -41.17
N THR A 114 29.31 60.52 -42.43
CA THR A 114 29.13 59.27 -43.17
C THR A 114 30.00 58.16 -42.62
N THR A 115 29.56 56.92 -42.84
CA THR A 115 30.30 55.66 -42.65
C THR A 115 31.80 55.76 -42.98
N GLU A 116 32.65 55.71 -41.95
CA GLU A 116 34.04 55.25 -42.00
C GLU A 116 34.22 54.12 -40.97
N ASP A 117 35.29 53.34 -41.09
CA ASP A 117 35.51 52.05 -40.44
C ASP A 117 35.37 52.06 -38.89
N LEU A 118 34.43 51.26 -38.36
CA LEU A 118 34.44 50.82 -36.95
C LEU A 118 35.36 49.59 -36.79
N THR A 119 36.64 49.76 -37.11
CA THR A 119 37.71 48.75 -36.84
C THR A 119 38.37 48.92 -35.47
N GLU A 120 37.83 49.79 -34.61
CA GLU A 120 38.34 50.04 -33.27
C GLU A 120 37.47 49.31 -32.23
N ASN A 121 38.11 48.52 -31.37
CA ASN A 121 37.43 47.72 -30.35
C ASN A 121 37.18 48.57 -29.08
N MET A 122 36.07 48.33 -28.38
CA MET A 122 35.78 48.98 -27.09
C MET A 122 36.90 48.72 -26.05
N ALA A 123 37.53 47.55 -26.14
CA ALA A 123 38.73 47.20 -25.39
C ALA A 123 39.53 46.11 -26.10
N SER A 124 40.84 46.05 -25.84
CA SER A 124 41.69 44.93 -26.28
C SER A 124 42.96 44.84 -25.43
N GLY A 125 43.60 43.67 -25.43
CA GLY A 125 44.90 43.45 -24.80
C GLY A 125 45.32 41.99 -24.85
N THR A 126 46.20 41.60 -23.93
CA THR A 126 46.60 40.20 -23.73
C THR A 126 46.19 39.71 -22.34
N TYR A 127 45.93 38.40 -22.21
CA TYR A 127 45.85 37.71 -20.92
C TYR A 127 46.75 36.47 -20.97
N GLY A 128 47.88 36.55 -20.27
CA GLY A 128 49.00 35.62 -20.50
C GLY A 128 49.61 35.86 -21.89
N THR A 129 49.52 34.85 -22.77
CA THR A 129 49.91 34.94 -24.19
C THR A 129 48.73 34.91 -25.16
N SER A 130 47.49 34.85 -24.66
CA SER A 130 46.29 35.00 -25.48
C SER A 130 46.02 36.48 -25.73
N ASP A 131 45.86 36.89 -26.99
CA ASP A 131 45.21 38.15 -27.34
C ASP A 131 43.71 38.07 -27.01
N TRP A 132 43.08 39.21 -26.70
CA TRP A 132 41.63 39.36 -26.53
C TRP A 132 41.15 40.74 -26.95
N TYR A 133 39.89 40.85 -27.37
CA TYR A 133 39.22 42.12 -27.64
C TYR A 133 37.73 42.06 -27.32
N ILE A 134 37.11 43.23 -27.09
CA ILE A 134 35.67 43.36 -26.85
C ILE A 134 35.09 44.36 -27.85
N THR A 135 34.06 43.94 -28.58
CA THR A 135 33.32 44.76 -29.55
C THR A 135 32.34 45.72 -28.86
N TYR A 136 31.89 46.76 -29.55
CA TYR A 136 30.95 47.75 -28.99
C TYR A 136 29.55 47.21 -28.64
N ASP A 137 29.12 46.12 -29.29
CA ASP A 137 27.88 45.43 -28.93
C ASP A 137 28.04 44.48 -27.72
N GLY A 138 29.27 44.18 -27.30
CA GLY A 138 29.59 43.49 -26.05
C GLY A 138 30.10 42.05 -26.19
N VAL A 139 30.60 41.64 -27.35
CA VAL A 139 31.17 40.30 -27.56
C VAL A 139 32.65 40.30 -27.16
N LEU A 140 33.06 39.40 -26.26
CA LEU A 140 34.45 39.15 -25.89
C LEU A 140 35.03 38.08 -26.81
N HIS A 141 35.99 38.47 -27.65
CA HIS A 141 36.75 37.58 -28.51
C HIS A 141 38.09 37.20 -27.85
N ILE A 142 38.43 35.91 -27.92
CA ILE A 142 39.59 35.32 -27.26
C ILE A 142 40.42 34.57 -28.31
N GLY A 143 41.64 35.05 -28.57
CA GLY A 143 42.58 34.44 -29.50
C GLY A 143 43.24 33.17 -28.94
N SER A 144 44.03 32.47 -29.76
CA SER A 144 44.80 31.31 -29.28
C SER A 144 45.94 31.72 -28.33
N GLY A 145 46.21 30.95 -27.28
CA GLY A 145 47.36 31.19 -26.40
C GLY A 145 47.35 30.38 -25.10
N THR A 146 47.90 30.98 -24.05
CA THR A 146 47.91 30.43 -22.69
C THR A 146 47.52 31.54 -21.73
N PHE A 147 46.48 31.33 -20.93
CA PHE A 147 46.04 32.27 -19.91
C PHE A 147 47.04 32.35 -18.75
N ARG A 148 47.06 33.49 -18.07
CA ARG A 148 47.91 33.69 -16.90
C ARG A 148 47.31 32.94 -15.71
N SER A 149 48.08 32.06 -15.08
CA SER A 149 47.73 31.50 -13.77
C SER A 149 47.80 32.62 -12.71
N THR A 150 46.65 33.12 -12.26
CA THR A 150 46.54 34.17 -11.25
C THR A 150 45.11 34.31 -10.74
N SER A 151 44.96 34.67 -9.45
CA SER A 151 43.69 35.13 -8.86
C SER A 151 43.48 36.65 -9.01
N GLU A 152 44.32 37.34 -9.79
CA GLU A 152 44.06 38.72 -10.20
C GLU A 152 42.83 38.81 -11.12
N ILE A 153 42.02 39.84 -10.89
CA ILE A 153 40.80 40.12 -11.65
C ILE A 153 41.11 40.15 -13.16
N ASN A 154 40.43 39.30 -13.92
CA ASN A 154 40.62 39.19 -15.37
C ASN A 154 40.28 40.51 -16.10
N PRO A 155 40.90 40.80 -17.27
CA PRO A 155 40.80 42.13 -17.89
C PRO A 155 39.39 42.54 -18.34
N TRP A 156 38.54 41.54 -18.64
CA TRP A 156 37.20 41.73 -19.21
C TRP A 156 36.08 41.90 -18.16
N SER A 157 36.28 41.45 -16.91
CA SER A 157 35.35 41.57 -15.77
C SER A 157 34.73 42.94 -15.50
N ARG A 158 35.40 44.02 -15.92
CA ARG A 158 34.94 45.42 -15.75
C ARG A 158 34.02 45.92 -16.88
N TYR A 159 33.78 45.09 -17.90
CA TYR A 159 32.93 45.39 -19.04
C TYR A 159 31.65 44.55 -19.00
N ARG A 160 30.58 45.04 -19.64
CA ARG A 160 29.34 44.28 -19.85
C ARG A 160 29.51 43.33 -21.04
N VAL A 161 30.09 42.15 -20.78
CA VAL A 161 30.22 41.07 -21.77
C VAL A 161 28.87 40.37 -21.93
N LYS A 162 28.40 40.24 -23.17
CA LYS A 162 27.12 39.57 -23.53
C LYS A 162 27.27 38.20 -24.14
N LYS A 163 28.37 37.99 -24.87
CA LYS A 163 28.76 36.74 -25.49
C LYS A 163 30.27 36.59 -25.40
N ILE A 164 30.75 35.36 -25.28
CA ILE A 164 32.18 35.03 -25.39
C ILE A 164 32.38 34.20 -26.67
N VAL A 165 33.46 34.45 -27.40
CA VAL A 165 33.87 33.71 -28.60
C VAL A 165 35.33 33.33 -28.49
N PHE A 166 35.62 32.03 -28.37
CA PHE A 166 36.98 31.51 -28.55
C PHE A 166 37.28 31.39 -30.04
N GLU A 167 38.18 32.22 -30.54
CA GLU A 167 38.61 32.19 -31.94
C GLU A 167 39.60 31.04 -32.17
N GLY A 168 40.52 30.82 -31.23
CA GLY A 168 41.52 29.75 -31.28
C GLY A 168 41.73 29.02 -29.94
N ASN A 169 42.62 28.02 -29.93
CA ASN A 169 42.85 27.15 -28.78
C ASN A 169 43.59 27.86 -27.65
N VAL A 170 43.09 27.72 -26.42
CA VAL A 170 43.60 28.38 -25.21
C VAL A 170 43.93 27.34 -24.15
N ILE A 171 45.13 27.40 -23.59
CA ILE A 171 45.50 26.64 -22.38
C ILE A 171 45.15 27.49 -21.15
N ALA A 172 44.35 26.94 -20.25
CA ALA A 172 43.91 27.61 -19.02
C ALA A 172 45.04 27.81 -18.00
N GLY A 173 44.84 28.74 -17.06
CA GLY A 173 45.77 28.97 -15.94
C GLY A 173 45.57 27.94 -14.82
N GLU A 174 46.65 27.56 -14.13
CA GLU A 174 46.57 26.62 -12.99
C GLU A 174 45.66 27.16 -11.87
N ASP A 175 45.63 28.48 -11.68
CA ASP A 175 44.47 29.21 -11.17
C ASP A 175 43.68 29.81 -12.34
N SER A 176 42.40 29.44 -12.43
CA SER A 176 41.41 30.00 -13.37
C SER A 176 40.13 30.41 -12.63
N SER A 177 40.27 30.88 -11.38
CA SER A 177 39.15 31.36 -10.58
C SER A 177 38.48 32.61 -11.19
N TYR A 178 37.14 32.65 -11.14
CA TYR A 178 36.30 33.71 -11.69
C TYR A 178 36.56 34.10 -13.16
N LEU A 179 37.17 33.21 -13.95
CA LEU A 179 37.60 33.49 -15.33
C LEU A 179 36.47 34.04 -16.22
N PHE A 180 35.25 33.53 -16.05
CA PHE A 180 34.02 33.98 -16.71
C PHE A 180 32.92 34.27 -15.67
N GLY A 181 33.29 34.83 -14.51
CA GLY A 181 32.35 35.07 -13.40
C GLY A 181 32.76 36.29 -12.57
N ASN A 182 32.07 36.51 -11.44
CA ASN A 182 32.36 37.63 -10.54
C ASN A 182 32.16 37.25 -9.05
N SER A 183 33.06 37.74 -8.20
CA SER A 183 33.05 37.53 -6.74
C SER A 183 32.27 38.59 -5.95
N GLY A 184 31.95 39.72 -6.57
CA GLY A 184 31.29 40.87 -5.93
C GLY A 184 30.29 41.61 -6.83
N GLY A 185 29.80 40.95 -7.89
CA GLY A 185 28.90 41.53 -8.88
C GLY A 185 28.15 40.47 -9.68
N THR A 186 27.50 40.85 -10.77
CA THR A 186 26.66 39.94 -11.56
C THR A 186 26.91 40.12 -13.06
N TRP A 187 27.20 39.01 -13.74
CA TRP A 187 27.29 38.95 -15.21
C TRP A 187 25.91 38.56 -15.79
N ALA A 188 24.89 39.37 -15.51
CA ALA A 188 23.53 39.10 -15.97
C ALA A 188 23.39 39.22 -17.49
N ASP A 189 24.24 40.03 -18.13
CA ASP A 189 24.19 40.30 -19.56
C ASP A 189 24.77 39.15 -20.42
N LEU A 190 25.57 38.24 -19.84
CA LEU A 190 26.17 37.10 -20.55
C LEU A 190 25.14 36.00 -20.80
N THR A 191 24.95 35.66 -22.08
CA THR A 191 23.92 34.71 -22.54
C THR A 191 24.46 33.53 -23.36
N GLU A 192 25.67 33.62 -23.91
CA GLU A 192 26.26 32.58 -24.76
C GLU A 192 27.79 32.53 -24.63
N ILE A 193 28.37 31.33 -24.68
CA ILE A 193 29.81 31.08 -24.83
C ILE A 193 30.02 30.16 -26.04
N GLU A 194 30.65 30.68 -27.09
CA GLU A 194 30.95 29.95 -28.33
C GLU A 194 32.41 29.48 -28.33
N GLY A 195 32.63 28.20 -28.64
CA GLY A 195 33.98 27.62 -28.76
C GLY A 195 34.62 27.20 -27.43
N LEU A 196 33.84 26.94 -26.37
CA LEU A 196 34.37 26.55 -25.05
C LEU A 196 35.15 25.21 -25.07
N ASP A 197 34.92 24.37 -26.08
CA ASP A 197 35.71 23.19 -26.44
C ASP A 197 37.20 23.49 -26.70
N LYS A 198 37.53 24.75 -27.02
CA LYS A 198 38.90 25.21 -27.31
C LYS A 198 39.71 25.54 -26.05
N LEU A 199 39.12 25.44 -24.85
CA LEU A 199 39.76 25.72 -23.57
C LEU A 199 40.31 24.44 -22.93
N ASP A 200 41.62 24.23 -23.03
CA ASP A 200 42.32 23.14 -22.35
C ASP A 200 42.43 23.43 -20.84
N THR A 201 41.65 22.70 -20.03
CA THR A 201 41.63 22.82 -18.56
C THR A 201 42.52 21.80 -17.84
N SER A 202 43.27 20.94 -18.55
CA SER A 202 44.02 19.80 -17.94
C SER A 202 45.04 20.19 -16.87
N ARG A 203 45.43 21.46 -16.83
CA ARG A 203 46.36 22.03 -15.85
C ARG A 203 45.69 22.80 -14.70
N VAL A 204 44.36 22.95 -14.72
CA VAL A 204 43.65 23.78 -13.74
C VAL A 204 43.59 23.05 -12.39
N THR A 205 43.98 23.77 -11.34
CA THR A 205 43.93 23.31 -9.94
C THR A 205 42.87 24.05 -9.12
N ASN A 206 42.49 25.26 -9.56
CA ASN A 206 41.47 26.10 -8.94
C ASN A 206 40.46 26.58 -10.00
N MET A 207 39.21 26.09 -9.92
CA MET A 207 38.08 26.52 -10.75
C MET A 207 37.07 27.39 -9.95
N SER A 208 37.47 27.89 -8.77
CA SER A 208 36.52 28.58 -7.88
C SER A 208 35.86 29.78 -8.55
N GLY A 209 34.54 29.79 -8.54
CA GLY A 209 33.70 30.83 -9.10
C GLY A 209 33.77 30.99 -10.62
N MET A 210 34.30 30.02 -11.38
CA MET A 210 34.59 30.16 -12.82
C MET A 210 33.45 30.76 -13.65
N PHE A 211 32.17 30.40 -13.37
CA PHE A 211 30.97 30.94 -14.03
C PHE A 211 30.06 31.74 -13.08
N ASN A 212 30.55 32.10 -11.88
CA ASN A 212 29.73 32.60 -10.78
C ASN A 212 28.95 33.89 -11.14
N ASN A 213 27.63 33.85 -10.90
CA ASN A 213 26.65 34.90 -11.19
C ASN A 213 26.51 35.26 -12.69
N THR A 214 26.77 34.33 -13.62
CA THR A 214 26.44 34.49 -15.06
C THR A 214 24.97 34.12 -15.33
N ARG A 215 24.05 34.98 -14.87
CA ARG A 215 22.63 34.61 -14.70
C ARG A 215 21.93 34.22 -16.00
N GLY A 216 22.23 34.91 -17.09
CA GLY A 216 21.61 34.75 -18.41
C GLY A 216 22.11 33.56 -19.24
N LEU A 217 23.06 32.76 -18.74
CA LEU A 217 23.50 31.54 -19.43
C LEU A 217 22.39 30.47 -19.38
N THR A 218 21.61 30.40 -20.45
CA THR A 218 20.59 29.33 -20.62
C THR A 218 21.19 27.96 -20.90
N LYS A 219 22.44 27.91 -21.39
CA LYS A 219 23.20 26.69 -21.70
C LYS A 219 24.68 26.87 -21.36
N LEU A 220 25.32 25.79 -20.92
CA LEU A 220 26.74 25.72 -20.62
C LEU A 220 27.26 24.30 -20.90
N ASP A 221 28.22 24.17 -21.82
CA ASP A 221 28.85 22.90 -22.18
C ASP A 221 30.26 22.81 -21.56
N VAL A 222 30.43 21.92 -20.59
CA VAL A 222 31.70 21.63 -19.92
C VAL A 222 32.21 20.21 -20.21
N SER A 223 31.67 19.53 -21.22
CA SER A 223 32.02 18.14 -21.59
C SER A 223 33.50 17.94 -21.94
N ASN A 224 34.18 19.01 -22.39
CA ASN A 224 35.61 19.01 -22.73
C ASN A 224 36.53 19.33 -21.54
N PHE A 225 35.98 19.61 -20.35
CA PHE A 225 36.81 19.93 -19.18
C PHE A 225 37.45 18.66 -18.60
N ASP A 226 38.78 18.67 -18.54
CA ASP A 226 39.55 17.81 -17.64
C ASP A 226 39.62 18.50 -16.27
N THR A 227 39.03 17.84 -15.25
CA THR A 227 39.04 18.31 -13.86
C THR A 227 39.97 17.49 -12.96
N SER A 228 40.73 16.54 -13.50
CA SER A 228 41.49 15.55 -12.71
C SER A 228 42.53 16.17 -11.76
N ASN A 229 43.02 17.38 -12.06
CA ASN A 229 43.95 18.13 -11.22
C ASN A 229 43.27 19.20 -10.31
N VAL A 230 41.94 19.34 -10.37
CA VAL A 230 41.19 20.37 -9.65
C VAL A 230 41.06 20.02 -8.17
N THR A 231 41.41 20.99 -7.31
CA THR A 231 41.37 20.87 -5.84
C THR A 231 40.30 21.76 -5.20
N ASN A 232 39.76 22.73 -5.93
CA ASN A 232 38.80 23.72 -5.44
C ASN A 232 37.75 24.05 -6.53
N MET A 233 36.48 23.79 -6.21
CA MET A 233 35.30 24.08 -7.05
C MET A 233 34.31 25.04 -6.35
N TYR A 234 34.77 25.77 -5.32
CA TYR A 234 33.98 26.76 -4.57
C TYR A 234 33.14 27.63 -5.52
N ALA A 235 31.83 27.66 -5.34
CA ALA A 235 30.89 28.49 -6.09
C ALA A 235 31.00 28.41 -7.64
N MET A 236 31.56 27.34 -8.21
CA MET A 236 31.89 27.24 -9.64
C MET A 236 30.69 27.54 -10.56
N PHE A 237 29.51 27.02 -10.21
CA PHE A 237 28.23 27.25 -10.90
C PHE A 237 27.22 28.02 -10.03
N ASN A 238 27.67 28.80 -9.03
CA ASN A 238 26.75 29.58 -8.19
C ASN A 238 26.02 30.65 -9.00
N GLY A 239 24.69 30.70 -8.89
CA GLY A 239 23.86 31.76 -9.45
C GLY A 239 23.72 31.71 -10.98
N LEU A 240 23.67 30.52 -11.56
CA LEU A 240 23.24 30.28 -12.94
C LEU A 240 21.72 30.10 -12.94
N PHE A 241 21.00 31.22 -12.84
CA PHE A 241 19.53 31.21 -12.64
C PHE A 241 18.79 30.67 -13.87
N ASP A 242 19.16 31.13 -15.07
CA ASP A 242 18.43 30.81 -16.29
C ASP A 242 18.88 29.49 -16.95
N LEU A 243 19.86 28.79 -16.35
CA LEU A 243 20.45 27.55 -16.88
C LEU A 243 19.48 26.36 -16.73
N THR A 244 19.07 25.79 -17.85
CA THR A 244 18.10 24.68 -17.87
C THR A 244 18.73 23.29 -17.74
N SER A 245 20.02 23.15 -18.07
CA SER A 245 20.71 21.85 -18.07
C SER A 245 22.21 22.01 -17.87
N LEU A 246 22.82 21.14 -17.07
CA LEU A 246 24.27 21.06 -16.87
C LEU A 246 24.69 19.59 -16.79
N ASP A 247 25.54 19.16 -17.72
CA ASP A 247 26.21 17.86 -17.64
C ASP A 247 27.56 18.03 -16.93
N VAL A 248 27.78 17.24 -15.88
CA VAL A 248 29.05 17.14 -15.14
C VAL A 248 29.56 15.69 -15.07
N SER A 249 29.03 14.80 -15.92
CA SER A 249 29.36 13.37 -15.88
C SER A 249 30.83 13.07 -16.21
N ASN A 250 31.53 14.00 -16.88
CA ASN A 250 32.97 13.97 -17.16
C ASN A 250 33.88 14.42 -15.99
N PHE A 251 33.33 14.95 -14.89
CA PHE A 251 34.13 15.53 -13.81
C PHE A 251 34.76 14.45 -12.91
N ASP A 252 36.09 14.30 -12.97
CA ASP A 252 36.86 13.63 -11.93
C ASP A 252 37.05 14.58 -10.74
N THR A 253 36.31 14.33 -9.64
CA THR A 253 36.36 15.19 -8.44
C THR A 253 37.28 14.67 -7.34
N ARG A 254 38.01 13.55 -7.55
CA ARG A 254 38.73 12.85 -6.47
C ARG A 254 39.77 13.69 -5.70
N ASN A 255 40.27 14.76 -6.30
CA ASN A 255 41.24 15.68 -5.70
C ASN A 255 40.59 16.94 -5.10
N VAL A 256 39.28 17.12 -5.24
CA VAL A 256 38.54 18.31 -4.78
C VAL A 256 38.40 18.27 -3.25
N THR A 257 38.74 19.40 -2.62
CA THR A 257 38.71 19.59 -1.17
C THR A 257 37.63 20.56 -0.71
N ASN A 258 37.06 21.34 -1.63
CA ASN A 258 36.03 22.35 -1.36
C ASN A 258 35.00 22.38 -2.51
N MET A 259 33.74 22.15 -2.16
CA MET A 259 32.56 22.22 -3.05
C MET A 259 31.50 23.21 -2.51
N SER A 260 31.84 24.06 -1.55
CA SER A 260 30.88 25.01 -0.96
C SER A 260 30.33 26.00 -2.00
N LEU A 261 29.04 26.29 -1.91
CA LEU A 261 28.22 27.02 -2.91
C LEU A 261 28.23 26.44 -4.35
N MET A 262 28.81 25.27 -4.63
CA MET A 262 29.10 24.83 -6.02
C MET A 262 27.89 24.90 -6.97
N PHE A 263 26.69 24.53 -6.52
CA PHE A 263 25.44 24.59 -7.30
C PHE A 263 24.40 25.56 -6.70
N ALA A 264 24.81 26.46 -5.79
CA ALA A 264 23.88 27.32 -5.08
C ALA A 264 23.14 28.29 -6.03
N ASN A 265 21.83 28.43 -5.84
CA ASN A 265 20.95 29.30 -6.62
C ASN A 265 20.87 28.95 -8.12
N VAL A 266 21.16 27.70 -8.50
CA VAL A 266 20.92 27.16 -9.87
C VAL A 266 19.48 26.65 -9.92
N ILE A 267 18.53 27.52 -10.24
CA ILE A 267 17.10 27.24 -9.99
C ILE A 267 16.40 26.44 -11.10
N ASN A 268 16.84 26.54 -12.35
CA ASN A 268 16.07 26.03 -13.51
C ASN A 268 16.43 24.60 -13.96
N ILE A 269 17.31 23.87 -13.26
CA ILE A 269 17.68 22.48 -13.58
C ILE A 269 16.70 21.48 -12.92
N ASP A 270 16.10 20.57 -13.69
CA ASP A 270 15.17 19.54 -13.20
C ASP A 270 15.85 18.51 -12.27
N LYS A 271 17.05 18.06 -12.64
CA LYS A 271 17.81 17.02 -11.95
C LYS A 271 19.32 17.27 -12.11
N PHE A 272 20.08 17.11 -11.03
CA PHE A 272 21.53 16.97 -11.09
C PHE A 272 21.89 15.48 -11.14
N ASP A 273 22.72 15.08 -12.09
CA ASP A 273 23.41 13.79 -12.02
C ASP A 273 24.79 13.99 -11.39
N LEU A 274 24.97 13.43 -10.19
CA LEU A 274 26.18 13.53 -9.39
C LEU A 274 26.79 12.15 -9.14
N SER A 275 26.38 11.10 -9.87
CA SER A 275 26.77 9.72 -9.62
C SER A 275 28.29 9.47 -9.71
N ASN A 276 28.99 10.25 -10.54
CA ASN A 276 30.43 10.17 -10.74
C ASN A 276 31.24 11.00 -9.72
N PHE A 277 30.60 11.75 -8.82
CA PHE A 277 31.30 12.55 -7.82
C PHE A 277 31.94 11.64 -6.77
N ASP A 278 33.26 11.78 -6.63
CA ASP A 278 34.06 11.22 -5.55
C ASP A 278 34.37 12.33 -4.54
N THR A 279 33.70 12.30 -3.39
CA THR A 279 33.77 13.36 -2.36
C THR A 279 34.72 13.05 -1.21
N ARG A 280 35.47 11.94 -1.24
CA ARG A 280 36.24 11.42 -0.08
C ARG A 280 37.33 12.35 0.48
N ASN A 281 37.68 13.41 -0.24
CA ASN A 281 38.66 14.43 0.16
C ASN A 281 38.03 15.81 0.43
N VAL A 282 36.70 15.95 0.28
CA VAL A 282 35.97 17.20 0.49
C VAL A 282 35.86 17.51 1.98
N THR A 283 36.23 18.73 2.34
CA THR A 283 36.25 19.22 3.73
C THR A 283 35.21 20.30 4.00
N ASP A 284 34.67 20.93 2.95
CA ASP A 284 33.61 21.94 3.02
C ASP A 284 32.55 21.74 1.91
N MET A 285 31.30 21.55 2.34
CA MET A 285 30.09 21.44 1.50
C MET A 285 29.03 22.51 1.87
N SER A 286 29.41 23.56 2.61
CA SER A 286 28.48 24.61 3.02
C SER A 286 27.78 25.27 1.83
N LEU A 287 26.48 25.53 1.97
CA LEU A 287 25.62 26.10 0.93
C LEU A 287 25.59 25.34 -0.42
N MET A 288 26.17 24.13 -0.55
CA MET A 288 26.40 23.47 -1.85
C MET A 288 25.14 23.37 -2.73
N PHE A 289 23.98 23.12 -2.12
CA PHE A 289 22.67 23.00 -2.77
C PHE A 289 21.67 24.06 -2.27
N ALA A 290 22.15 25.24 -1.85
CA ALA A 290 21.29 26.27 -1.29
C ALA A 290 20.40 26.93 -2.35
N ASN A 291 19.11 27.11 -2.02
CA ASN A 291 18.08 27.79 -2.80
C ASN A 291 17.87 27.24 -4.24
N LEU A 292 17.91 25.93 -4.46
CA LEU A 292 17.35 25.32 -5.67
C LEU A 292 15.81 25.43 -5.59
N ARG A 293 15.24 26.46 -6.23
CA ARG A 293 13.85 26.93 -6.05
C ARG A 293 13.14 27.20 -7.39
N ARG A 294 12.97 26.17 -8.22
CA ARG A 294 12.04 26.22 -9.36
C ARG A 294 10.59 26.21 -8.89
N SER A 295 9.68 26.87 -9.61
CA SER A 295 8.28 27.10 -9.22
C SER A 295 7.23 26.27 -9.98
N ASP A 296 7.65 25.58 -11.05
CA ASP A 296 6.86 24.94 -12.11
C ASP A 296 6.87 23.39 -12.04
N LEU A 297 7.40 22.83 -10.96
CA LEU A 297 7.48 21.39 -10.70
C LEU A 297 6.82 21.10 -9.35
N ASP A 298 6.26 19.91 -9.16
CA ASP A 298 5.71 19.51 -7.85
C ASP A 298 6.82 19.10 -6.87
N THR A 299 7.71 18.20 -7.28
CA THR A 299 8.80 17.66 -6.43
C THR A 299 10.19 17.98 -6.97
N PHE A 300 11.21 17.84 -6.12
CA PHE A 300 12.61 17.86 -6.49
C PHE A 300 13.35 16.78 -5.70
N SER A 301 14.17 15.99 -6.38
CA SER A 301 14.87 14.82 -5.81
C SER A 301 16.34 14.80 -6.23
N MET A 302 17.21 14.48 -5.28
CA MET A 302 18.66 14.40 -5.49
C MET A 302 19.17 13.12 -4.83
N ASP A 303 19.91 12.30 -5.60
CA ASP A 303 20.62 11.15 -5.05
C ASP A 303 21.97 11.61 -4.49
N LEU A 304 22.27 11.20 -3.26
CA LEU A 304 23.50 11.51 -2.51
C LEU A 304 24.10 10.24 -1.89
N SER A 305 23.67 9.05 -2.36
CA SER A 305 24.12 7.75 -1.85
C SER A 305 25.62 7.48 -2.08
N ASN A 306 26.22 8.13 -3.09
CA ASN A 306 27.66 8.05 -3.40
C ASN A 306 28.54 9.04 -2.60
N PHE A 307 27.97 9.95 -1.81
CA PHE A 307 28.73 10.97 -1.09
C PHE A 307 29.41 10.39 0.16
N ASP A 308 30.73 10.16 0.08
CA ASP A 308 31.59 10.01 1.25
C ASP A 308 31.79 11.39 1.91
N THR A 309 31.15 11.61 3.06
CA THR A 309 31.28 12.86 3.84
C THR A 309 32.27 12.74 5.01
N SER A 310 33.02 11.64 5.12
CA SER A 310 33.84 11.32 6.31
C SER A 310 34.95 12.34 6.61
N GLN A 311 35.32 13.20 5.66
CA GLN A 311 36.28 14.30 5.86
C GLN A 311 35.64 15.69 5.97
N VAL A 312 34.31 15.80 5.82
CA VAL A 312 33.59 17.08 5.81
C VAL A 312 33.56 17.67 7.22
N THR A 313 33.97 18.94 7.31
CA THR A 313 34.03 19.70 8.57
C THR A 313 32.98 20.81 8.65
N ASN A 314 32.39 21.19 7.50
CA ASN A 314 31.42 22.26 7.36
C ASN A 314 30.29 21.89 6.37
N MET A 315 29.05 21.93 6.85
CA MET A 315 27.79 21.71 6.15
C MET A 315 26.79 22.86 6.41
N ASP A 316 27.27 24.05 6.80
CA ASP A 316 26.42 25.24 7.02
C ASP A 316 25.46 25.43 5.84
N ARG A 317 24.14 25.47 6.12
CA ARG A 317 23.10 25.75 5.10
C ARG A 317 23.14 24.87 3.85
N MET A 318 23.73 23.67 3.90
CA MET A 318 23.94 22.81 2.72
C MET A 318 22.67 22.58 1.87
N PHE A 319 21.52 22.43 2.53
CA PHE A 319 20.19 22.27 1.92
C PHE A 319 19.24 23.45 2.21
N GLN A 320 19.79 24.63 2.54
CA GLN A 320 18.99 25.81 2.88
C GLN A 320 18.04 26.18 1.74
N GLY A 321 16.76 26.33 2.06
CA GLY A 321 15.77 26.83 1.12
C GLY A 321 15.26 25.81 0.08
N LEU A 322 15.59 24.53 0.21
CA LEU A 322 15.01 23.45 -0.60
C LEU A 322 13.55 23.17 -0.18
N ASN A 323 12.68 24.15 -0.41
CA ASN A 323 11.30 24.17 0.07
C ASN A 323 10.37 23.17 -0.63
N ARG A 324 10.82 22.49 -1.69
CA ARG A 324 10.08 21.49 -2.48
C ARG A 324 10.64 20.06 -2.40
N VAL A 325 11.68 19.84 -1.59
CA VAL A 325 12.17 18.49 -1.26
C VAL A 325 11.26 17.92 -0.16
N SER A 326 10.48 16.90 -0.50
CA SER A 326 9.56 16.22 0.42
C SER A 326 10.18 15.03 1.15
N SER A 327 11.19 14.41 0.53
CA SER A 327 11.98 13.30 1.09
C SER A 327 13.47 13.57 0.87
N LEU A 328 14.29 13.34 1.91
CA LEU A 328 15.75 13.44 1.83
C LEU A 328 16.40 12.21 2.46
N ASP A 329 17.15 11.44 1.67
CA ASP A 329 18.03 10.39 2.18
C ASP A 329 19.44 10.93 2.34
N ILE A 330 19.92 10.98 3.58
CA ILE A 330 21.32 11.28 3.96
C ILE A 330 21.84 10.18 4.90
N SER A 331 21.36 8.94 4.74
CA SER A 331 21.81 7.80 5.54
C SER A 331 23.25 7.37 5.25
N SER A 332 23.83 7.82 4.13
CA SER A 332 25.24 7.72 3.78
C SER A 332 26.15 8.70 4.55
N PHE A 333 25.60 9.77 5.16
CA PHE A 333 26.42 10.86 5.69
C PHE A 333 27.09 10.49 7.03
N ASP A 334 28.41 10.31 6.99
CA ASP A 334 29.28 10.40 8.16
C ASP A 334 29.49 11.87 8.54
N THR A 335 28.97 12.27 9.70
CA THR A 335 29.13 13.63 10.23
C THR A 335 30.13 13.70 11.38
N SER A 336 30.92 12.65 11.64
CA SER A 336 31.83 12.55 12.80
C SER A 336 32.95 13.61 12.85
N LYS A 337 33.20 14.32 11.75
CA LYS A 337 34.13 15.47 11.68
C LYS A 337 33.43 16.83 11.51
N VAL A 338 32.10 16.88 11.42
CA VAL A 338 31.36 18.10 11.11
C VAL A 338 31.33 19.03 12.33
N THR A 339 32.07 20.12 12.24
CA THR A 339 32.15 21.15 13.30
C THR A 339 31.06 22.23 13.18
N ASN A 340 30.50 22.40 11.99
CA ASN A 340 29.38 23.31 11.73
C ASN A 340 28.39 22.69 10.73
N MET A 341 27.12 22.63 11.11
CA MET A 341 25.98 22.30 10.23
C MET A 341 24.83 23.29 10.43
N SER A 342 25.15 24.54 10.79
CA SER A 342 24.14 25.50 11.23
C SER A 342 23.19 25.83 10.08
N SER A 343 21.89 25.88 10.38
CA SER A 343 20.84 26.16 9.39
C SER A 343 20.80 25.19 8.18
N MET A 344 21.40 24.00 8.26
CA MET A 344 21.53 23.02 7.17
C MET A 344 20.21 22.72 6.44
N PHE A 345 19.09 22.57 7.17
CA PHE A 345 17.74 22.29 6.63
C PHE A 345 16.82 23.52 6.65
N SER A 346 17.37 24.72 6.89
CA SER A 346 16.60 25.94 7.11
C SER A 346 15.77 26.32 5.89
N GLY A 347 14.44 26.31 6.03
CA GLY A 347 13.50 26.63 4.95
C GLY A 347 13.06 25.45 4.08
N MET A 348 13.39 24.20 4.44
CA MET A 348 12.87 22.99 3.79
C MET A 348 11.41 22.67 4.17
N GLN A 349 10.48 23.58 3.86
CA GLN A 349 9.12 23.55 4.40
C GLN A 349 8.27 22.33 3.99
N SER A 350 8.56 21.69 2.86
CA SER A 350 7.84 20.48 2.42
C SER A 350 8.42 19.16 2.94
N LEU A 351 9.53 19.18 3.69
CA LEU A 351 10.24 17.96 4.11
C LEU A 351 9.40 17.15 5.10
N LYS A 352 8.82 16.05 4.61
CA LYS A 352 7.97 15.10 5.36
C LYS A 352 8.65 13.81 5.74
N ILE A 353 9.75 13.46 5.04
CA ILE A 353 10.53 12.24 5.21
C ILE A 353 12.01 12.61 5.27
N ILE A 354 12.74 12.12 6.26
CA ILE A 354 14.21 12.25 6.32
C ILE A 354 14.82 10.93 6.82
N ARG A 355 15.80 10.39 6.09
CA ARG A 355 16.49 9.15 6.49
C ARG A 355 17.88 9.48 7.02
N LEU A 356 18.17 8.99 8.22
CA LEU A 356 19.39 9.31 8.96
C LEU A 356 20.23 8.05 9.22
N GLY A 357 21.55 8.19 9.10
CA GLY A 357 22.50 7.07 9.15
C GLY A 357 23.12 6.84 10.52
N GLN A 358 23.80 5.70 10.68
CA GLN A 358 24.51 5.36 11.94
C GLN A 358 25.68 6.30 12.25
N SER A 359 26.32 6.85 11.21
CA SER A 359 27.40 7.83 11.33
C SER A 359 26.91 9.29 11.35
N PHE A 360 25.59 9.51 11.30
CA PHE A 360 24.99 10.84 11.39
C PHE A 360 24.80 11.28 12.84
N SER A 361 25.00 12.57 13.13
CA SER A 361 24.77 13.18 14.44
C SER A 361 24.73 14.71 14.36
N PHE A 362 23.77 15.33 15.06
CA PHE A 362 23.57 16.78 15.01
C PHE A 362 24.60 17.53 15.87
N HIS A 363 25.48 18.30 15.22
CA HIS A 363 26.61 19.00 15.89
C HIS A 363 26.34 20.48 16.19
N THR A 364 25.44 21.13 15.45
CA THR A 364 24.93 22.49 15.73
C THR A 364 23.45 22.57 15.40
N ASN A 365 22.79 23.73 15.59
CA ASN A 365 21.39 23.90 15.23
C ASN A 365 21.18 23.86 13.70
N ALA A 366 20.88 22.67 13.19
CA ALA A 366 20.64 22.40 11.78
C ALA A 366 19.31 23.00 11.25
N MET A 367 18.45 23.52 12.13
CA MET A 367 17.11 24.04 11.81
C MET A 367 16.24 23.06 11.01
N LEU A 368 16.20 21.80 11.44
CA LEU A 368 15.27 20.81 10.92
C LEU A 368 13.82 21.35 11.02
N PRO A 369 13.01 21.28 9.95
CA PRO A 369 11.64 21.79 9.97
C PRO A 369 10.77 21.03 10.98
N SER A 370 9.93 21.78 11.69
CA SER A 370 8.90 21.23 12.58
C SER A 370 7.70 20.75 11.75
N PRO A 371 7.21 19.51 11.95
CA PRO A 371 6.01 19.02 11.29
C PRO A 371 4.78 19.87 11.61
N ILE A 372 3.91 20.08 10.63
CA ILE A 372 2.73 20.92 10.81
C ILE A 372 1.63 20.11 11.50
N SER A 373 1.24 20.54 12.71
CA SER A 373 0.11 19.97 13.43
C SER A 373 -1.19 20.25 12.67
N SER A 374 -1.98 19.21 12.44
CA SER A 374 -3.20 19.21 11.63
C SER A 374 -4.09 18.03 12.02
N GLU A 375 -5.27 17.88 11.42
CA GLU A 375 -6.15 16.74 11.68
C GLU A 375 -5.48 15.38 11.37
N ILE A 376 -4.58 15.37 10.38
CA ILE A 376 -3.85 14.16 9.91
C ILE A 376 -2.45 13.99 10.49
N TYR A 377 -1.82 15.00 11.11
CA TYR A 377 -0.47 14.92 11.67
C TYR A 377 -0.37 15.57 13.06
N THR A 378 0.33 14.92 14.00
CA THR A 378 0.40 15.38 15.39
C THR A 378 1.26 16.65 15.59
N GLY A 379 2.09 17.02 14.62
CA GLY A 379 3.12 18.06 14.75
C GLY A 379 4.47 17.55 15.29
N LYS A 380 4.69 16.23 15.31
CA LYS A 380 5.97 15.58 15.65
C LYS A 380 6.52 14.73 14.51
N TRP A 381 7.82 14.47 14.56
CA TRP A 381 8.49 13.40 13.82
C TRP A 381 8.33 12.07 14.57
N VAL A 382 8.31 10.96 13.85
CA VAL A 382 8.38 9.60 14.38
C VAL A 382 9.27 8.75 13.47
N ASN A 383 10.00 7.79 14.04
CA ASN A 383 10.75 6.81 13.24
C ASN A 383 9.81 5.74 12.65
N VAL A 384 10.12 5.17 11.49
CA VAL A 384 9.26 4.17 10.83
C VAL A 384 9.28 2.84 11.58
N GLY A 385 10.45 2.43 12.08
CA GLY A 385 10.65 1.19 12.82
C GLY A 385 10.31 -0.04 12.00
N THR A 386 9.42 -0.89 12.51
CA THR A 386 8.88 -2.06 11.78
C THR A 386 7.60 -1.76 10.99
N GLY A 387 7.22 -0.49 10.87
CA GLY A 387 6.04 -0.03 10.15
C GLY A 387 6.32 0.34 8.69
N SER A 388 5.46 1.19 8.14
CA SER A 388 5.65 1.85 6.84
C SER A 388 5.74 3.37 6.99
N ILE A 389 5.94 4.09 5.88
CA ILE A 389 5.94 5.56 5.87
C ILE A 389 4.59 6.13 6.32
N ASP A 390 3.48 5.51 5.88
CA ASP A 390 2.12 5.94 6.20
C ASP A 390 1.63 5.40 7.55
N PHE A 391 2.14 4.23 7.97
CA PHE A 391 1.83 3.57 9.24
C PHE A 391 3.12 3.27 10.03
N PRO A 392 3.81 4.30 10.54
CA PRO A 392 5.05 4.14 11.29
C PRO A 392 4.78 3.46 12.64
N ASN A 393 5.61 2.48 12.99
CA ASN A 393 5.53 1.70 14.23
C ASN A 393 6.72 1.97 15.17
N GLY A 394 7.43 3.06 14.95
CA GLY A 394 8.55 3.49 15.77
C GLY A 394 8.13 4.16 17.08
N LEU A 395 9.06 4.15 18.04
CA LEU A 395 8.83 4.65 19.40
C LEU A 395 9.45 6.05 19.64
N ASN A 396 10.34 6.51 18.75
CA ASN A 396 11.05 7.79 18.87
C ASN A 396 10.19 8.93 18.34
N ILE A 397 9.20 9.36 19.14
CA ILE A 397 8.22 10.40 18.82
C ILE A 397 8.68 11.77 19.36
N TRP A 398 9.18 12.64 18.48
CA TRP A 398 9.93 13.84 18.85
C TRP A 398 9.52 15.07 18.02
N SER A 399 9.44 16.26 18.63
CA SER A 399 9.50 17.52 17.88
C SER A 399 10.84 17.64 17.13
N ALA A 400 10.95 18.50 16.11
CA ALA A 400 12.22 18.68 15.38
C ALA A 400 13.40 19.08 16.30
N SER A 401 13.13 19.86 17.35
CA SER A 401 14.09 20.19 18.40
C SER A 401 14.48 19.01 19.28
N GLU A 402 13.54 18.11 19.60
CA GLU A 402 13.84 16.87 20.36
C GLU A 402 14.61 15.88 19.48
N LEU A 403 14.26 15.74 18.20
CA LEU A 403 14.98 14.88 17.24
C LEU A 403 16.43 15.35 17.06
N MET A 404 16.65 16.66 16.85
CA MET A 404 18.00 17.23 16.78
C MET A 404 18.81 17.11 18.10
N ALA A 405 18.16 16.96 19.26
CA ALA A 405 18.83 16.90 20.56
C ALA A 405 19.05 15.47 21.09
N ASN A 406 18.21 14.52 20.69
CA ASN A 406 18.17 13.16 21.25
C ASN A 406 18.74 12.09 20.31
N TYR A 407 18.75 12.32 18.99
CA TYR A 407 19.13 11.30 18.00
C TYR A 407 20.56 10.79 18.20
N ASN A 408 20.70 9.50 18.45
CA ASN A 408 21.97 8.78 18.46
C ASN A 408 22.03 7.79 17.30
N GLY A 409 22.90 8.02 16.32
CA GLY A 409 23.00 7.19 15.12
C GLY A 409 23.21 5.69 15.41
N GLU A 410 23.93 5.32 16.47
CA GLU A 410 24.14 3.90 16.83
C GLU A 410 22.84 3.15 17.21
N THR A 411 21.80 3.86 17.68
CA THR A 411 20.56 3.26 18.19
C THR A 411 19.30 3.68 17.45
N ASP A 412 19.33 4.85 16.81
CA ASP A 412 18.14 5.53 16.29
C ASP A 412 18.14 5.70 14.76
N SER A 413 19.14 5.13 14.05
CA SER A 413 19.27 5.21 12.58
C SER A 413 18.07 4.57 11.88
N ASP A 414 17.26 5.40 11.23
CA ASP A 414 16.00 5.01 10.62
C ASP A 414 15.53 6.08 9.60
N THR A 415 14.43 5.78 8.91
CA THR A 415 13.59 6.78 8.26
C THR A 415 12.72 7.45 9.32
N TYR A 416 12.72 8.78 9.36
CA TYR A 416 11.81 9.60 10.16
C TYR A 416 10.76 10.23 9.25
N VAL A 417 9.51 10.19 9.69
CA VAL A 417 8.34 10.74 8.99
C VAL A 417 7.56 11.69 9.90
N TRP A 418 6.74 12.57 9.33
CA TRP A 418 5.75 13.30 10.11
C TRP A 418 4.76 12.31 10.73
N GLN A 419 4.60 12.34 12.05
CA GLN A 419 3.77 11.39 12.79
C GLN A 419 2.29 11.55 12.41
N PRO A 420 1.65 10.54 11.79
CA PRO A 420 0.23 10.59 11.47
C PRO A 420 -0.63 10.50 12.73
N ASN A 421 -1.74 11.22 12.73
CA ASN A 421 -2.73 11.24 13.80
C ASN A 421 -3.68 10.04 13.68
N LEU A 422 -3.15 8.83 13.87
CA LEU A 422 -3.89 7.59 13.62
C LEU A 422 -5.01 7.37 14.64
N ILE A 423 -6.25 7.35 14.15
CA ILE A 423 -7.46 7.03 14.92
C ILE A 423 -7.51 5.54 15.31
N ASP A 424 -8.06 5.25 16.49
CA ASP A 424 -8.30 3.88 16.95
C ASP A 424 -9.31 3.19 16.03
N ALA A 425 -8.96 1.99 15.56
CA ALA A 425 -9.84 1.19 14.73
C ALA A 425 -10.93 0.51 15.57
N ALA A 426 -12.00 0.11 14.90
CA ALA A 426 -12.93 -0.84 15.49
C ALA A 426 -12.26 -2.22 15.61
N PRO A 427 -12.65 -3.04 16.61
CA PRO A 427 -12.02 -4.33 16.86
C PRO A 427 -12.28 -5.34 15.74
N VAL A 428 -11.25 -6.12 15.43
CA VAL A 428 -11.37 -7.32 14.58
C VAL A 428 -11.72 -8.50 15.50
N THR A 429 -12.88 -9.11 15.28
CA THR A 429 -13.37 -10.23 16.09
C THR A 429 -13.16 -11.54 15.34
N VAL A 430 -12.13 -12.30 15.75
CA VAL A 430 -11.84 -13.64 15.23
C VAL A 430 -12.75 -14.66 15.93
N LYS A 431 -13.57 -15.35 15.15
CA LYS A 431 -14.51 -16.38 15.62
C LYS A 431 -14.08 -17.76 15.11
N TYR A 432 -14.38 -18.78 15.91
CA TYR A 432 -14.08 -20.18 15.62
C TYR A 432 -15.41 -20.94 15.67
N GLN A 433 -15.93 -21.34 14.51
CA GLN A 433 -17.31 -21.81 14.36
C GLN A 433 -17.41 -23.12 13.56
N ASN A 434 -18.51 -23.84 13.70
CA ASN A 434 -18.84 -24.95 12.79
C ASN A 434 -19.52 -24.43 11.50
N SER A 435 -19.79 -25.33 10.55
CA SER A 435 -20.51 -25.02 9.29
C SER A 435 -21.96 -24.52 9.46
N GLU A 436 -22.52 -24.59 10.66
CA GLU A 436 -23.87 -24.13 11.02
C GLU A 436 -23.83 -22.77 11.78
N GLY A 437 -22.63 -22.23 12.04
CA GLY A 437 -22.41 -20.96 12.75
C GLY A 437 -22.35 -21.08 14.28
N GLU A 438 -22.36 -22.29 14.85
CA GLU A 438 -22.20 -22.52 16.29
C GLU A 438 -20.76 -22.19 16.73
N GLN A 439 -20.60 -21.41 17.80
CA GLN A 439 -19.30 -21.00 18.32
C GLN A 439 -18.62 -22.12 19.12
N LEU A 440 -17.45 -22.56 18.68
CA LEU A 440 -16.69 -23.69 19.24
C LEU A 440 -15.64 -23.27 20.27
N SER A 441 -15.22 -22.00 20.26
CA SER A 441 -14.30 -21.44 21.24
C SER A 441 -14.50 -19.93 21.37
N GLU A 442 -14.18 -19.37 22.54
CA GLU A 442 -14.30 -17.93 22.80
C GLU A 442 -13.63 -17.08 21.70
N PRO A 443 -14.31 -16.05 21.15
CA PRO A 443 -13.74 -15.16 20.15
C PRO A 443 -12.44 -14.50 20.63
N THR A 444 -11.52 -14.25 19.71
CA THR A 444 -10.30 -13.47 19.97
C THR A 444 -10.48 -12.09 19.37
N VAL A 445 -10.26 -11.05 20.18
CA VAL A 445 -10.37 -9.65 19.75
C VAL A 445 -8.99 -9.10 19.46
N LEU A 446 -8.76 -8.62 18.25
CA LEU A 446 -7.58 -7.84 17.88
C LEU A 446 -7.93 -6.35 17.86
N SER A 447 -6.97 -5.50 18.20
CA SER A 447 -7.13 -4.04 18.30
C SER A 447 -5.90 -3.34 17.73
N GLY A 448 -6.11 -2.27 16.95
CA GLY A 448 -5.05 -1.49 16.32
C GLY A 448 -5.53 -0.11 15.89
N LYS A 449 -4.77 0.56 15.04
CA LYS A 449 -5.15 1.81 14.39
C LYS A 449 -5.65 1.57 12.98
N VAL A 450 -6.51 2.44 12.46
CA VAL A 450 -7.05 2.33 11.09
C VAL A 450 -5.91 2.30 10.08
N GLY A 451 -5.98 1.35 9.14
CA GLY A 451 -4.96 1.12 8.10
C GLY A 451 -3.76 0.25 8.54
N MET A 452 -3.55 0.01 9.84
CA MET A 452 -2.56 -0.98 10.28
C MET A 452 -2.96 -2.40 9.84
N ALA A 453 -1.98 -3.23 9.48
CA ALA A 453 -2.21 -4.64 9.21
C ALA A 453 -2.59 -5.42 10.48
N TYR A 454 -3.42 -6.45 10.32
CA TYR A 454 -3.63 -7.51 11.31
C TYR A 454 -3.41 -8.88 10.68
N GLU A 455 -2.97 -9.83 11.51
CA GLU A 455 -2.93 -11.25 11.20
C GLU A 455 -3.70 -12.01 12.30
N SER A 456 -4.47 -13.00 11.89
CA SER A 456 -5.11 -13.97 12.77
C SER A 456 -4.77 -15.38 12.29
N ASN A 457 -4.68 -16.32 13.22
CA ASN A 457 -4.37 -17.72 12.91
C ASN A 457 -5.47 -18.66 13.45
N PRO A 458 -5.69 -19.83 12.83
CA PRO A 458 -6.63 -20.81 13.34
C PRO A 458 -6.19 -21.33 14.71
N LYS A 459 -7.18 -21.61 15.56
CA LYS A 459 -6.98 -22.16 16.91
C LYS A 459 -7.16 -23.68 16.89
N GLU A 460 -6.33 -24.43 17.62
CA GLU A 460 -6.59 -25.86 17.84
C GLU A 460 -7.83 -26.07 18.72
N ILE A 461 -8.74 -26.94 18.30
CA ILE A 461 -9.98 -27.29 19.02
C ILE A 461 -10.12 -28.82 19.00
N THR A 462 -10.10 -29.46 20.16
CA THR A 462 -10.12 -30.93 20.28
C THR A 462 -11.39 -31.53 19.66
N GLY A 463 -11.21 -32.50 18.76
CA GLY A 463 -12.31 -33.16 18.02
C GLY A 463 -12.83 -32.38 16.81
N TRP A 464 -12.17 -31.28 16.43
CA TRP A 464 -12.55 -30.42 15.30
C TRP A 464 -11.36 -30.09 14.39
N ASN A 465 -11.53 -30.27 13.09
CA ASN A 465 -10.57 -29.94 12.04
C ASN A 465 -10.92 -28.59 11.40
N VAL A 466 -9.94 -27.76 11.04
CA VAL A 466 -10.18 -26.55 10.23
C VAL A 466 -10.47 -26.97 8.78
N VAL A 467 -11.60 -26.52 8.22
CA VAL A 467 -11.98 -26.75 6.80
C VAL A 467 -12.05 -25.47 5.97
N LYS A 468 -12.29 -24.30 6.59
CA LYS A 468 -12.11 -23.01 5.92
C LYS A 468 -11.30 -22.04 6.78
N ILE A 469 -10.15 -21.63 6.24
CA ILE A 469 -9.49 -20.38 6.59
C ILE A 469 -10.21 -19.26 5.82
N PRO A 470 -10.67 -18.18 6.49
CA PRO A 470 -11.37 -17.10 5.80
C PRO A 470 -10.38 -16.21 5.03
N ASP A 471 -10.87 -15.63 3.94
CA ASP A 471 -10.06 -14.85 3.00
C ASP A 471 -9.53 -13.54 3.64
N ASN A 472 -10.16 -13.08 4.73
CA ASN A 472 -9.72 -11.96 5.57
C ASN A 472 -8.97 -12.39 6.85
N ALA A 473 -8.38 -13.59 6.88
CA ALA A 473 -7.52 -14.03 8.00
C ALA A 473 -6.33 -13.08 8.25
N VAL A 474 -5.83 -12.48 7.17
CA VAL A 474 -4.92 -11.32 7.17
C VAL A 474 -5.68 -10.15 6.55
N GLY A 475 -5.49 -8.94 7.05
CA GLY A 475 -6.15 -7.75 6.53
C GLY A 475 -5.61 -6.45 7.11
N VAL A 476 -6.34 -5.35 6.94
CA VAL A 476 -6.07 -4.08 7.61
C VAL A 476 -7.25 -3.68 8.49
N PHE A 477 -6.96 -3.08 9.64
CA PHE A 477 -7.92 -2.55 10.59
C PHE A 477 -8.74 -1.40 9.98
N THR A 478 -10.07 -1.41 10.14
CA THR A 478 -10.99 -0.37 9.63
C THR A 478 -11.74 0.39 10.73
N GLU A 479 -12.39 1.50 10.36
CA GLU A 479 -13.34 2.20 11.25
C GLU A 479 -14.59 1.36 11.56
N GLU A 480 -15.00 0.46 10.66
CA GLU A 480 -16.04 -0.53 10.92
C GLU A 480 -15.45 -1.80 11.56
N ALA A 481 -16.23 -2.44 12.45
CA ALA A 481 -15.81 -3.65 13.14
C ALA A 481 -15.82 -4.85 12.19
N GLN A 482 -14.68 -5.55 12.10
CA GLN A 482 -14.48 -6.66 11.15
C GLN A 482 -14.66 -8.00 11.87
N GLU A 483 -15.21 -9.00 11.17
CA GLU A 483 -15.30 -10.37 11.68
C GLU A 483 -14.49 -11.33 10.80
N VAL A 484 -13.71 -12.20 11.44
CA VAL A 484 -12.87 -13.20 10.78
C VAL A 484 -13.33 -14.56 11.26
N VAL A 485 -13.97 -15.35 10.40
CA VAL A 485 -14.64 -16.60 10.81
C VAL A 485 -13.89 -17.82 10.30
N TYR A 486 -13.18 -18.50 11.18
CA TYR A 486 -12.62 -19.82 10.93
C TYR A 486 -13.71 -20.89 11.04
N VAL A 487 -13.88 -21.68 9.98
CA VAL A 487 -14.89 -22.74 9.92
C VAL A 487 -14.24 -24.10 10.13
N TYR A 488 -14.82 -24.87 11.03
CA TYR A 488 -14.38 -26.19 11.45
C TYR A 488 -15.44 -27.26 11.15
N GLU A 489 -14.99 -28.48 10.89
CA GLU A 489 -15.80 -29.70 10.88
C GLU A 489 -15.39 -30.59 12.04
N ARG A 490 -16.25 -31.52 12.46
CA ARG A 490 -15.87 -32.53 13.45
C ARG A 490 -14.92 -33.53 12.81
N SER A 491 -13.88 -33.92 13.54
CA SER A 491 -12.95 -34.99 13.13
C SER A 491 -13.69 -36.33 12.98
N ASP A 492 -13.26 -37.19 12.06
CA ASP A 492 -13.85 -38.53 11.90
C ASP A 492 -13.59 -39.40 13.14
N ALA A 493 -14.60 -40.18 13.52
CA ALA A 493 -14.55 -41.06 14.68
C ALA A 493 -14.26 -42.51 14.29
N ALA A 494 -13.87 -43.31 15.28
CA ALA A 494 -13.76 -44.74 15.10
C ALA A 494 -15.17 -45.39 14.95
N PRO A 495 -15.29 -46.46 14.13
CA PRO A 495 -16.58 -47.07 13.83
C PRO A 495 -17.22 -47.77 15.03
N VAL A 496 -18.55 -47.83 15.00
CA VAL A 496 -19.37 -48.56 15.97
C VAL A 496 -19.98 -49.78 15.29
N THR A 497 -19.73 -50.97 15.83
CA THR A 497 -20.19 -52.25 15.26
C THR A 497 -21.44 -52.74 15.99
N VAL A 498 -22.53 -52.93 15.27
CA VAL A 498 -23.82 -53.38 15.80
C VAL A 498 -24.09 -54.83 15.43
N ARG A 499 -24.45 -55.68 16.39
CA ARG A 499 -24.80 -57.10 16.20
C ARG A 499 -26.23 -57.40 16.64
N TYR A 500 -26.82 -58.43 16.03
CA TYR A 500 -28.22 -58.82 16.25
C TYR A 500 -28.29 -60.32 16.57
N LYS A 501 -28.76 -60.68 17.76
CA LYS A 501 -28.68 -62.06 18.30
C LYS A 501 -29.98 -62.55 18.91
N ASP A 502 -30.20 -63.86 18.94
CA ASP A 502 -31.28 -64.44 19.76
C ASP A 502 -30.89 -64.50 21.26
N THR A 503 -31.83 -64.87 22.11
CA THR A 503 -31.61 -65.06 23.56
C THR A 503 -30.60 -66.16 23.91
N ASP A 504 -30.22 -67.01 22.94
CA ASP A 504 -29.19 -68.03 23.08
C ASP A 504 -27.81 -67.56 22.55
N GLY A 505 -27.73 -66.35 21.99
CA GLY A 505 -26.49 -65.70 21.55
C GLY A 505 -26.09 -65.93 20.09
N ASN A 506 -26.93 -66.56 19.27
CA ASN A 506 -26.66 -66.82 17.85
C ASN A 506 -26.96 -65.56 17.01
N GLU A 507 -26.14 -65.24 16.00
CA GLU A 507 -26.39 -64.09 15.13
C GLU A 507 -27.58 -64.34 14.18
N LEU A 508 -28.60 -63.49 14.28
CA LEU A 508 -29.82 -63.52 13.45
C LEU A 508 -29.68 -62.74 12.13
N SER A 509 -28.63 -61.92 12.02
CA SER A 509 -28.31 -61.09 10.86
C SER A 509 -26.82 -60.74 10.88
N ASP A 510 -26.26 -60.49 9.70
CA ASP A 510 -24.96 -59.81 9.55
C ASP A 510 -24.90 -58.50 10.37
N PRO A 511 -23.72 -58.15 10.91
CA PRO A 511 -23.52 -56.93 11.69
C PRO A 511 -23.57 -55.66 10.82
N THR A 512 -23.95 -54.55 11.45
CA THR A 512 -24.02 -53.22 10.81
C THR A 512 -22.92 -52.32 11.35
N ILE A 513 -22.16 -51.66 10.47
CA ILE A 513 -21.12 -50.70 10.85
C ILE A 513 -21.68 -49.28 10.74
N LEU A 514 -21.71 -48.57 11.86
CA LEU A 514 -22.02 -47.15 11.91
C LEU A 514 -20.70 -46.36 11.90
N ASN A 515 -20.62 -45.35 11.03
CA ASN A 515 -19.51 -44.41 10.95
C ASN A 515 -20.05 -43.00 11.23
N GLY A 516 -19.23 -42.11 11.77
CA GLY A 516 -19.63 -40.74 12.10
C GLY A 516 -18.45 -39.88 12.54
N LYS A 517 -18.76 -38.68 13.04
CA LYS A 517 -17.77 -37.72 13.54
C LYS A 517 -17.74 -37.66 15.06
N VAL A 518 -16.62 -37.28 15.65
CA VAL A 518 -16.38 -37.31 17.10
C VAL A 518 -17.43 -36.49 17.87
N GLY A 519 -17.95 -37.08 18.94
CA GLY A 519 -18.94 -36.47 19.81
C GLY A 519 -20.33 -36.27 19.18
N LEU A 520 -20.60 -36.78 17.98
CA LEU A 520 -21.98 -36.89 17.47
C LEU A 520 -22.65 -38.12 18.11
N PRO A 521 -23.98 -38.08 18.33
CA PRO A 521 -24.70 -39.27 18.75
C PRO A 521 -24.69 -40.31 17.63
N TYR A 522 -24.36 -41.55 17.98
CA TYR A 522 -24.88 -42.70 17.25
C TYR A 522 -26.14 -43.20 17.95
N THR A 523 -27.15 -43.49 17.16
CA THR A 523 -28.25 -44.38 17.53
C THR A 523 -28.12 -45.61 16.65
N SER A 524 -27.74 -46.73 17.24
CA SER A 524 -28.08 -48.01 16.63
C SER A 524 -29.53 -48.34 16.96
N GLU A 525 -30.15 -49.20 16.17
CA GLU A 525 -31.53 -49.65 16.41
C GLU A 525 -31.66 -51.15 16.27
N ALA A 526 -32.76 -51.67 16.83
CA ALA A 526 -33.26 -52.99 16.54
C ALA A 526 -33.52 -53.15 15.04
N LYS A 527 -32.74 -53.98 14.35
CA LYS A 527 -33.05 -54.38 12.99
C LYS A 527 -34.31 -55.24 12.99
N GLU A 528 -35.33 -54.83 12.24
CA GLU A 528 -36.56 -55.60 12.15
C GLU A 528 -36.28 -56.97 11.49
N ILE A 529 -36.58 -58.03 12.23
CA ILE A 529 -36.40 -59.42 11.81
C ILE A 529 -37.77 -60.08 11.88
N SER A 530 -38.34 -60.43 10.72
CA SER A 530 -39.76 -60.78 10.58
C SER A 530 -40.24 -61.81 11.62
N GLY A 531 -41.23 -61.39 12.42
CA GLY A 531 -41.78 -62.17 13.53
C GLY A 531 -41.03 -62.06 14.85
N TRP A 532 -40.11 -61.10 15.03
CA TRP A 532 -39.33 -60.87 16.26
C TRP A 532 -39.25 -59.38 16.71
N TYR A 533 -39.23 -59.13 18.03
CA TYR A 533 -38.96 -57.84 18.71
C TYR A 533 -37.74 -57.96 19.61
N VAL A 534 -37.12 -56.85 20.00
CA VAL A 534 -36.00 -56.86 20.96
C VAL A 534 -36.49 -57.01 22.41
N VAL A 535 -35.93 -58.00 23.12
CA VAL A 535 -36.09 -58.20 24.57
C VAL A 535 -34.97 -57.57 25.40
N GLU A 536 -33.78 -57.41 24.84
CA GLU A 536 -32.67 -56.69 25.50
C GLU A 536 -32.01 -55.72 24.51
N THR A 537 -32.30 -54.43 24.70
CA THR A 537 -31.52 -53.33 24.12
C THR A 537 -30.29 -53.12 25.00
N PRO A 538 -29.07 -53.07 24.44
CA PRO A 538 -27.87 -52.85 25.23
C PRO A 538 -27.83 -51.41 25.77
N ASP A 539 -27.19 -51.18 26.92
CA ASP A 539 -27.08 -49.83 27.52
C ASP A 539 -26.34 -48.83 26.61
N ASN A 540 -25.50 -49.32 25.69
CA ASN A 540 -24.85 -48.52 24.64
C ASN A 540 -25.55 -48.60 23.27
N ALA A 541 -26.85 -48.90 23.23
CA ALA A 541 -27.70 -48.78 22.03
C ALA A 541 -27.57 -47.40 21.35
N SER A 542 -27.50 -46.36 22.17
CA SER A 542 -27.17 -45.00 21.78
C SER A 542 -25.98 -44.50 22.60
N GLY A 543 -25.03 -43.84 21.95
CA GLY A 543 -23.84 -43.28 22.59
C GLY A 543 -23.25 -42.14 21.77
N LEU A 544 -22.08 -41.64 22.16
CA LEU A 544 -21.31 -40.71 21.33
C LEU A 544 -20.21 -41.45 20.57
N PHE A 545 -20.07 -41.13 19.28
CA PHE A 545 -18.93 -41.53 18.46
C PHE A 545 -17.63 -41.02 19.10
N GLY A 546 -16.66 -41.91 19.30
CA GLY A 546 -15.39 -41.62 19.98
C GLY A 546 -14.16 -41.96 19.14
N GLU A 547 -12.98 -41.66 19.68
CA GLU A 547 -11.69 -41.96 19.02
C GLU A 547 -11.32 -43.45 19.09
N GLU A 548 -11.96 -44.22 19.99
CA GLU A 548 -11.86 -45.69 20.07
C GLU A 548 -13.14 -46.37 19.56
N ALA A 549 -12.98 -47.50 18.85
CA ALA A 549 -14.08 -48.25 18.24
C ALA A 549 -14.93 -48.98 19.30
N GLN A 550 -16.25 -49.07 19.06
CA GLN A 550 -17.22 -49.57 20.05
C GLN A 550 -18.05 -50.73 19.46
N GLU A 551 -18.56 -51.64 20.30
CA GLU A 551 -19.46 -52.73 19.87
C GLU A 551 -20.77 -52.71 20.67
N VAL A 552 -21.88 -52.98 19.98
CA VAL A 552 -23.27 -52.86 20.46
C VAL A 552 -24.05 -54.12 20.05
N VAL A 553 -24.85 -54.71 20.94
CA VAL A 553 -25.48 -56.03 20.70
C VAL A 553 -26.95 -56.07 21.16
N TYR A 554 -27.88 -56.34 20.24
CA TYR A 554 -29.33 -56.46 20.52
C TYR A 554 -29.80 -57.93 20.58
N VAL A 555 -30.78 -58.22 21.45
CA VAL A 555 -31.31 -59.58 21.73
C VAL A 555 -32.83 -59.67 21.49
N TYR A 556 -33.37 -60.72 20.85
CA TYR A 556 -34.76 -60.77 20.32
C TYR A 556 -35.67 -61.95 20.78
N ASP A 557 -37.00 -61.71 20.93
CA ASP A 557 -38.16 -62.65 21.08
C ASP A 557 -39.34 -62.20 20.14
N ARG A 558 -40.66 -62.46 20.36
CA ARG A 558 -41.75 -62.29 19.31
C ARG A 558 -42.98 -61.36 19.56
N SER A 559 -43.37 -60.60 18.52
CA SER A 559 -44.02 -59.26 18.52
C SER A 559 -45.57 -59.13 18.47
N ASP A 560 -46.06 -57.87 18.40
CA ASP A 560 -47.47 -57.41 18.48
C ASP A 560 -47.95 -56.73 17.15
N ALA A 561 -49.19 -56.21 17.06
CA ALA A 561 -49.82 -55.78 15.79
C ALA A 561 -50.12 -54.28 15.64
N ALA A 562 -50.43 -53.89 14.40
CA ALA A 562 -50.82 -52.54 14.02
C ALA A 562 -52.25 -52.16 14.52
N PRO A 563 -52.49 -50.87 14.81
CA PRO A 563 -53.75 -50.38 15.37
C PRO A 563 -54.79 -49.92 14.33
N VAL A 564 -55.95 -49.49 14.80
CA VAL A 564 -57.09 -49.00 13.98
C VAL A 564 -57.62 -47.67 14.51
N THR A 565 -57.97 -46.74 13.60
CA THR A 565 -58.13 -45.30 13.82
C THR A 565 -59.54 -44.78 13.44
N VAL A 566 -59.99 -43.65 14.01
CA VAL A 566 -61.37 -43.13 13.87
C VAL A 566 -61.41 -41.58 13.89
N ARG A 567 -61.68 -40.87 12.77
CA ARG A 567 -61.54 -39.39 12.63
C ARG A 567 -62.89 -38.64 12.51
N TYR A 568 -62.86 -37.29 12.56
CA TYR A 568 -64.04 -36.40 12.54
C TYR A 568 -63.80 -35.10 11.72
N GLU A 569 -64.52 -34.90 10.60
CA GLU A 569 -64.20 -33.89 9.55
C GLU A 569 -65.28 -32.78 9.36
N ASP A 570 -65.32 -32.07 8.21
CA ASP A 570 -66.30 -31.02 7.84
C ASP A 570 -67.08 -31.34 6.54
N THR A 571 -68.02 -30.49 6.08
CA THR A 571 -68.84 -30.79 4.88
C THR A 571 -68.01 -30.93 3.60
N ASP A 572 -66.81 -30.34 3.59
CA ASP A 572 -65.85 -30.30 2.50
C ASP A 572 -64.62 -31.21 2.77
N GLY A 573 -64.62 -31.96 3.89
CA GLY A 573 -63.61 -32.97 4.26
C GLY A 573 -62.49 -32.50 5.20
N ASN A 574 -62.61 -31.33 5.85
CA ASN A 574 -61.54 -30.82 6.74
C ASN A 574 -61.64 -31.41 8.15
N GLU A 575 -60.57 -31.95 8.75
CA GLU A 575 -60.60 -32.52 10.10
C GLU A 575 -60.89 -31.48 11.19
N LEU A 576 -62.02 -31.62 11.89
CA LEU A 576 -62.48 -30.70 12.94
C LEU A 576 -62.42 -31.29 14.35
N SER A 577 -62.15 -32.59 14.51
CA SER A 577 -61.79 -33.14 15.81
C SER A 577 -60.88 -34.36 15.73
N ASP A 578 -60.01 -34.51 16.73
CA ASP A 578 -58.91 -35.49 16.71
C ASP A 578 -59.37 -36.94 16.83
N PRO A 579 -58.66 -37.90 16.21
CA PRO A 579 -59.07 -39.30 16.14
C PRO A 579 -58.94 -40.14 17.41
N THR A 580 -59.54 -41.34 17.36
CA THR A 580 -59.50 -42.38 18.41
C THR A 580 -58.86 -43.68 17.89
N ILE A 581 -58.11 -44.43 18.72
CA ILE A 581 -57.25 -45.56 18.28
C ILE A 581 -57.44 -46.84 19.13
N LEU A 582 -57.33 -48.03 18.51
CA LEU A 582 -57.53 -49.38 19.08
C LEU A 582 -56.30 -50.29 18.79
N ASN A 583 -55.89 -51.19 19.70
CA ASN A 583 -54.61 -51.94 19.63
C ASN A 583 -54.73 -53.46 19.97
N GLY A 584 -53.80 -54.30 19.48
CA GLY A 584 -53.73 -55.74 19.80
C GLY A 584 -52.43 -56.46 19.35
N LYS A 585 -52.39 -57.80 19.43
CA LYS A 585 -51.31 -58.65 18.85
C LYS A 585 -51.74 -59.27 17.51
N VAL A 586 -50.78 -59.67 16.66
CA VAL A 586 -51.03 -60.17 15.29
C VAL A 586 -51.99 -61.35 15.31
N GLY A 587 -53.23 -61.12 14.85
CA GLY A 587 -54.32 -62.11 14.79
C GLY A 587 -55.50 -61.98 15.77
N LEU A 588 -55.84 -60.79 16.31
CA LEU A 588 -56.92 -60.55 17.31
C LEU A 588 -57.90 -59.38 16.90
N PRO A 589 -59.11 -59.12 17.51
CA PRO A 589 -60.15 -58.19 16.96
C PRO A 589 -60.59 -56.89 17.77
N TYR A 590 -61.41 -55.96 17.18
CA TYR A 590 -61.72 -54.55 17.69
C TYR A 590 -63.12 -53.87 17.32
N ALA A 591 -63.52 -52.66 17.84
CA ALA A 591 -64.71 -51.78 17.44
C ALA A 591 -64.78 -50.25 17.93
N SER A 592 -65.64 -49.31 17.40
CA SER A 592 -65.64 -47.79 17.64
C SER A 592 -66.96 -46.88 17.53
N GLU A 593 -66.95 -45.53 17.86
CA GLU A 593 -68.11 -44.52 17.91
C GLU A 593 -67.87 -42.98 17.50
N ALA A 594 -68.61 -41.94 18.04
CA ALA A 594 -68.84 -40.53 17.51
C ALA A 594 -68.57 -39.28 18.47
N LYS A 595 -68.65 -37.98 18.02
CA LYS A 595 -68.17 -36.73 18.76
C LYS A 595 -68.91 -35.36 18.43
N GLU A 596 -68.72 -34.27 19.22
CA GLU A 596 -69.37 -32.90 19.08
C GLU A 596 -68.39 -31.69 19.10
N LEU A 597 -68.77 -30.49 18.57
CA LEU A 597 -67.95 -29.23 18.54
C LEU A 597 -68.76 -27.90 18.66
N PRO A 598 -68.14 -26.73 18.96
CA PRO A 598 -68.83 -25.45 19.20
C PRO A 598 -68.62 -24.36 18.13
N GLY A 599 -69.73 -23.72 17.71
CA GLY A 599 -69.76 -22.69 16.66
C GLY A 599 -69.65 -23.24 15.24
N TRP A 600 -69.96 -24.53 15.10
CA TRP A 600 -69.80 -25.51 14.00
C TRP A 600 -70.82 -26.65 14.41
N TYR A 601 -71.44 -27.50 13.54
CA TYR A 601 -72.32 -28.65 13.96
C TYR A 601 -72.34 -29.92 13.04
N VAL A 602 -72.47 -31.14 13.63
CA VAL A 602 -72.29 -32.52 13.05
C VAL A 602 -73.41 -33.06 12.12
N VAL A 603 -73.14 -34.17 11.38
CA VAL A 603 -74.13 -34.96 10.59
C VAL A 603 -74.08 -36.52 10.79
N GLU A 604 -73.31 -37.29 9.97
CA GLU A 604 -73.58 -38.72 9.63
C GLU A 604 -72.66 -39.78 10.34
N THR A 605 -72.64 -41.08 9.94
CA THR A 605 -71.85 -42.19 10.57
C THR A 605 -71.63 -43.41 9.63
N PRO A 606 -70.49 -44.15 9.64
CA PRO A 606 -70.16 -45.21 8.65
C PRO A 606 -70.12 -46.69 9.12
N ASP A 607 -69.99 -47.62 8.16
CA ASP A 607 -70.20 -49.09 8.32
C ASP A 607 -69.06 -49.92 8.96
N ASN A 608 -67.79 -49.55 8.79
CA ASN A 608 -66.64 -50.45 9.04
C ASN A 608 -66.15 -50.50 10.50
N ALA A 609 -67.01 -50.19 11.47
CA ALA A 609 -66.66 -49.94 12.87
C ALA A 609 -66.29 -51.20 13.70
N SER A 610 -65.85 -52.32 13.11
CA SER A 610 -65.27 -53.50 13.80
C SER A 610 -64.51 -54.45 12.86
N GLY A 611 -63.45 -55.12 13.33
CA GLY A 611 -62.58 -55.96 12.48
C GLY A 611 -61.50 -56.78 13.20
N ILE A 612 -60.40 -57.12 12.49
CA ILE A 612 -59.25 -57.91 12.97
C ILE A 612 -57.93 -57.13 12.78
N PHE A 613 -57.05 -57.18 13.78
CA PHE A 613 -55.69 -56.63 13.79
C PHE A 613 -54.73 -57.45 12.90
N SER A 614 -54.14 -56.74 11.95
CA SER A 614 -53.15 -57.16 10.98
C SER A 614 -51.79 -56.47 11.24
N GLU A 615 -50.81 -56.69 10.37
CA GLU A 615 -49.60 -55.86 10.29
C GLU A 615 -49.88 -54.50 9.59
N GLU A 616 -51.07 -54.33 8.99
CA GLU A 616 -51.59 -53.09 8.35
C GLU A 616 -52.79 -52.47 9.13
N ALA A 617 -53.03 -51.15 8.98
CA ALA A 617 -54.00 -50.32 9.75
C ALA A 617 -55.32 -49.93 9.00
N GLN A 618 -56.35 -49.37 9.69
CA GLN A 618 -57.79 -49.26 9.25
C GLN A 618 -58.51 -47.94 9.81
N GLU A 619 -59.62 -47.32 9.25
CA GLU A 619 -60.06 -45.84 9.45
C GLU A 619 -61.61 -45.35 9.35
N VAL A 620 -62.05 -44.05 9.65
CA VAL A 620 -63.47 -43.38 9.82
C VAL A 620 -63.61 -41.76 9.69
N VAL A 621 -64.79 -41.01 9.50
CA VAL A 621 -65.03 -39.49 9.12
C VAL A 621 -66.37 -38.66 9.56
N TYR A 622 -66.50 -37.25 9.62
CA TYR A 622 -67.70 -36.29 10.03
C TYR A 622 -67.87 -34.77 9.39
N ILE A 623 -68.63 -33.66 9.88
CA ILE A 623 -69.10 -32.32 9.15
C ILE A 623 -69.37 -30.83 9.90
N TYR A 624 -68.98 -29.48 9.55
CA TYR A 624 -69.25 -28.03 10.26
C TYR A 624 -69.09 -26.40 9.59
N ASP A 625 -69.07 -25.03 10.17
CA ASP A 625 -69.05 -23.44 9.59
C ASP A 625 -68.64 -21.88 10.34
N ARG A 626 -68.38 -20.51 9.81
CA ARG A 626 -68.05 -18.95 10.41
C ARG A 626 -67.91 -17.35 9.70
N SER A 627 -67.82 -16.00 10.29
CA SER A 627 -67.46 -14.43 9.75
C SER A 627 -67.44 -12.86 10.54
N ASP A 628 -66.95 -11.52 10.12
CA ASP A 628 -66.93 -9.96 10.74
C ASP A 628 -66.41 -8.43 10.04
N ALA A 629 -66.53 -7.02 10.48
CA ALA A 629 -66.00 -5.53 9.93
C ALA A 629 -65.98 -3.90 10.62
N ALA A 630 -65.97 -2.54 10.02
CA ALA A 630 -65.27 -1.04 10.28
C ALA A 630 -65.84 0.65 10.43
N PRO A 631 -65.12 1.97 10.31
CA PRO A 631 -65.28 3.56 10.83
C PRO A 631 -65.26 5.16 10.08
N VAL A 632 -65.19 6.52 10.68
CA VAL A 632 -65.46 8.11 10.19
C VAL A 632 -64.83 9.63 10.81
N THR A 633 -65.06 11.02 10.38
CA THR A 633 -64.41 12.53 10.67
C THR A 633 -65.17 14.08 10.63
N VAL A 634 -64.63 15.43 10.89
CA VAL A 634 -65.24 16.97 11.06
C VAL A 634 -64.42 18.48 10.90
N ARG A 635 -64.97 19.83 10.70
CA ARG A 635 -64.32 21.35 10.61
C ARG A 635 -65.06 22.87 10.83
N TYR A 636 -64.54 24.19 10.54
CA TYR A 636 -65.04 25.72 10.82
C TYR A 636 -64.57 27.12 9.99
N LYS A 637 -65.14 28.45 9.97
CA LYS A 637 -64.70 29.86 9.27
C LYS A 637 -65.34 31.39 9.49
N ASP A 638 -65.00 32.50 8.70
CA ASP A 638 -65.54 33.96 8.59
C ASP A 638 -66.27 34.44 7.24
N THR A 639 -66.68 35.73 7.05
CA THR A 639 -67.39 36.26 5.82
C THR A 639 -66.61 36.23 4.51
N ASP A 640 -65.33 36.62 4.53
CA ASP A 640 -64.48 36.66 3.34
C ASP A 640 -63.70 35.34 3.19
N GLY A 641 -64.00 34.36 4.05
CA GLY A 641 -63.47 33.01 4.00
C GLY A 641 -62.17 32.80 4.78
N ASN A 642 -61.81 33.69 5.69
CA ASN A 642 -60.65 33.52 6.57
C ASN A 642 -60.95 32.52 7.68
N GLU A 643 -59.92 31.80 8.14
CA GLU A 643 -60.07 30.75 9.15
C GLU A 643 -59.84 31.29 10.57
N LEU A 644 -60.83 31.06 11.44
CA LEU A 644 -60.87 31.64 12.79
C LEU A 644 -60.48 30.64 13.90
N SER A 645 -60.35 29.32 13.61
CA SER A 645 -59.95 28.23 14.56
C SER A 645 -59.78 26.83 13.91
N ASP A 646 -59.15 25.90 14.65
CA ASP A 646 -58.72 24.51 14.27
C ASP A 646 -59.79 23.35 14.29
N PRO A 647 -59.52 22.14 13.70
CA PRO A 647 -60.49 21.00 13.44
C PRO A 647 -60.51 19.73 14.38
N THR A 648 -61.27 18.63 14.06
CA THR A 648 -61.59 17.45 14.98
C THR A 648 -62.01 16.07 14.28
N ILE A 649 -61.94 14.86 14.94
CA ILE A 649 -62.03 13.45 14.34
C ILE A 649 -62.74 12.33 15.22
N LEU A 650 -63.23 11.17 14.69
CA LEU A 650 -63.95 10.02 15.39
C LEU A 650 -63.68 8.54 14.86
N SER A 651 -64.40 7.45 15.29
CA SER A 651 -64.30 6.00 14.77
C SER A 651 -65.37 4.94 15.26
N GLY A 652 -65.54 3.74 14.60
CA GLY A 652 -66.53 2.66 14.91
C GLY A 652 -66.44 1.25 14.20
N LYS A 653 -67.48 0.38 14.30
CA LYS A 653 -67.71 -0.96 13.64
C LYS A 653 -68.93 -0.90 12.69
N VAL A 654 -69.11 -1.85 11.74
CA VAL A 654 -70.19 -1.83 10.71
C VAL A 654 -71.58 -1.45 11.26
N GLY A 655 -72.02 -0.22 10.96
CA GLY A 655 -73.42 0.23 11.14
C GLY A 655 -73.78 0.99 12.43
N LEU A 656 -72.97 1.97 12.88
CA LEU A 656 -73.18 2.75 14.14
C LEU A 656 -72.95 4.30 13.97
N PRO A 657 -73.43 5.26 14.81
CA PRO A 657 -73.54 6.74 14.50
C PRO A 657 -72.57 7.81 15.16
N TYR A 658 -72.59 9.11 14.71
CA TYR A 658 -71.71 10.28 15.16
C TYR A 658 -72.28 11.78 15.01
N ALA A 659 -71.70 12.88 15.61
CA ALA A 659 -72.16 14.34 15.53
C ALA A 659 -71.16 15.55 15.92
N SER A 660 -71.49 16.89 15.75
CA SER A 660 -70.63 18.15 16.01
C SER A 660 -71.32 19.60 16.15
N GLU A 661 -70.63 20.73 16.55
CA GLU A 661 -71.16 22.13 16.90
C GLU A 661 -70.25 23.44 16.59
N ALA A 662 -70.47 24.65 17.21
CA ALA A 662 -70.03 26.05 16.81
C ALA A 662 -69.36 27.01 17.89
N LYS A 663 -69.03 28.32 17.59
CA LYS A 663 -68.16 29.25 18.42
C LYS A 663 -68.50 30.79 18.36
N GLU A 664 -68.00 31.66 19.29
CA GLU A 664 -68.30 33.13 19.44
C GLU A 664 -67.08 34.11 19.30
N LEU A 665 -67.32 35.40 18.96
CA LEU A 665 -66.31 36.50 18.86
C LEU A 665 -66.87 37.94 19.17
N PRO A 666 -66.06 38.93 19.62
CA PRO A 666 -66.54 40.28 20.03
C PRO A 666 -66.34 41.40 18.99
N GLY A 667 -67.25 42.37 18.94
CA GLY A 667 -67.17 43.54 18.03
C GLY A 667 -67.71 43.29 16.60
N TRP A 668 -68.28 42.10 16.43
CA TRP A 668 -68.88 41.49 15.24
C TRP A 668 -70.07 40.61 15.69
N TYR A 669 -70.92 40.12 14.78
CA TYR A 669 -72.03 39.19 15.10
C TYR A 669 -72.26 38.13 14.00
N VAL A 670 -72.60 36.89 14.39
CA VAL A 670 -72.64 35.68 13.52
C VAL A 670 -73.72 35.73 12.42
N VAL A 671 -73.46 35.13 11.25
CA VAL A 671 -74.39 35.10 10.10
C VAL A 671 -74.83 33.69 9.58
N GLU A 672 -74.01 32.62 9.64
CA GLU A 672 -74.39 31.30 9.03
C GLU A 672 -73.88 30.04 9.80
N THR A 673 -74.44 28.85 9.48
CA THR A 673 -74.19 27.54 10.14
C THR A 673 -74.44 26.36 9.16
N PRO A 674 -73.64 25.25 9.20
CA PRO A 674 -73.64 24.21 8.17
C PRO A 674 -74.52 22.98 8.49
N ALA A 675 -74.85 22.18 7.46
CA ALA A 675 -75.94 21.20 7.52
C ALA A 675 -75.55 19.72 7.81
N ASN A 676 -74.28 19.33 7.66
CA ASN A 676 -73.84 17.91 7.66
C ASN A 676 -73.23 17.42 9.00
N ALA A 677 -73.62 18.03 10.12
CA ALA A 677 -73.00 17.85 11.44
C ALA A 677 -73.29 16.50 12.15
N SER A 678 -73.77 15.45 11.47
CA SER A 678 -73.98 14.09 12.05
C SER A 678 -74.19 12.98 10.98
N GLY A 679 -73.91 11.71 11.31
CA GLY A 679 -74.00 10.58 10.36
C GLY A 679 -73.72 9.18 10.95
N ILE A 680 -73.23 8.23 10.12
CA ILE A 680 -72.92 6.82 10.51
C ILE A 680 -71.59 6.27 9.99
N PHE A 681 -70.93 5.47 10.84
CA PHE A 681 -69.78 4.62 10.58
C PHE A 681 -70.10 3.57 9.51
N SER A 682 -69.38 3.72 8.41
CA SER A 682 -69.26 2.79 7.30
C SER A 682 -67.78 2.43 7.15
N GLU A 683 -67.35 1.97 5.99
CA GLU A 683 -65.96 1.67 5.72
C GLU A 683 -65.18 2.93 5.18
N ALA A 684 -65.67 4.19 5.39
CA ALA A 684 -65.09 5.51 4.94
C ALA A 684 -65.59 6.85 5.68
N ALA A 685 -65.00 8.09 5.49
CA ALA A 685 -65.05 9.35 6.36
C ALA A 685 -65.43 10.82 5.75
N GLN A 686 -65.55 12.00 6.51
CA GLN A 686 -66.22 13.40 6.19
C GLN A 686 -65.72 14.81 6.89
N GLU A 687 -66.25 16.11 6.63
CA GLU A 687 -65.86 17.54 7.16
C GLU A 687 -66.90 18.83 7.14
N VAL A 688 -66.66 20.14 7.64
CA VAL A 688 -67.65 21.31 8.05
C VAL A 688 -67.22 22.94 7.98
N VAL A 689 -68.02 24.10 8.20
CA VAL A 689 -67.69 25.66 8.10
C VAL A 689 -68.65 26.87 8.71
N TYR A 690 -68.32 28.26 8.84
CA TYR A 690 -69.09 29.50 9.49
C TYR A 690 -68.84 31.09 9.04
N VAL A 691 -69.47 32.25 9.59
CA VAL A 691 -69.57 33.77 9.07
C VAL A 691 -69.94 35.09 10.06
N TYR A 692 -69.70 36.49 9.81
CA TYR A 692 -69.88 37.82 10.70
C TYR A 692 -70.22 39.42 10.20
N ASP A 693 -70.57 40.56 10.99
CA ASP A 693 -70.83 42.14 10.63
C ASP A 693 -70.87 43.48 11.71
N ARG A 694 -71.11 44.88 11.43
CA ARG A 694 -70.78 46.28 12.20
C ARG A 694 -71.68 47.74 12.31
N SER A 695 -71.21 49.10 12.42
CA SER A 695 -71.86 50.46 13.06
C SER A 695 -71.70 52.09 12.58
N ASP A 696 -72.13 53.29 13.29
CA ASP A 696 -72.41 54.83 12.82
C ASP A 696 -72.54 56.26 13.76
N ALA A 697 -72.46 57.67 13.38
CA ALA A 697 -72.95 59.09 14.08
C ALA A 697 -73.00 60.78 13.67
N ALA A 698 -72.16 61.91 14.01
CA ALA A 698 -72.31 63.54 14.16
C ALA A 698 -71.72 64.88 13.27
N PRO A 699 -71.63 66.31 13.59
CA PRO A 699 -71.33 67.62 12.68
C PRO A 699 -70.44 69.03 13.01
N VAL A 700 -70.04 70.09 12.10
CA VAL A 700 -69.01 71.36 12.20
C VAL A 700 -69.06 72.81 11.28
N THR A 701 -68.11 73.87 11.16
CA THR A 701 -68.12 75.35 10.52
C THR A 701 -66.77 76.27 10.15
N VAL A 702 -66.69 77.46 9.36
CA VAL A 702 -65.46 78.22 8.67
C VAL A 702 -65.43 79.80 8.23
N LYS A 703 -64.26 80.56 8.06
CA LYS A 703 -63.99 82.04 7.59
C LYS A 703 -62.63 82.42 6.81
N TYR A 704 -62.40 83.68 6.30
CA TYR A 704 -61.19 84.17 5.50
C TYR A 704 -60.70 85.68 5.66
N GLN A 705 -59.39 86.00 5.81
CA GLN A 705 -58.81 87.36 6.07
C GLN A 705 -57.37 87.64 5.49
N ASP A 706 -56.78 88.84 5.65
CA ASP A 706 -55.35 89.16 5.36
C ASP A 706 -54.46 89.26 6.61
N SER A 707 -53.14 89.48 6.44
CA SER A 707 -52.16 89.53 7.56
C SER A 707 -52.21 90.79 8.43
N GLU A 708 -53.00 91.80 8.06
CA GLU A 708 -53.38 92.93 8.94
C GLU A 708 -54.77 92.72 9.58
N GLY A 709 -55.45 91.61 9.28
CA GLY A 709 -56.74 91.21 9.83
C GLY A 709 -57.97 91.67 9.03
N ASN A 710 -57.80 92.18 7.81
CA ASN A 710 -58.93 92.64 6.98
C ASN A 710 -59.65 91.44 6.34
N GLN A 711 -60.97 91.40 6.40
CA GLN A 711 -61.74 90.26 5.86
C GLN A 711 -61.80 90.30 4.33
N LEU A 712 -61.36 89.22 3.68
CA LEU A 712 -61.28 89.11 2.22
C LEU A 712 -62.50 88.39 1.60
N ALA A 713 -63.23 87.56 2.36
CA ALA A 713 -64.42 86.83 1.88
C ALA A 713 -65.37 86.37 3.00
N GLU A 714 -66.59 85.94 2.62
CA GLU A 714 -67.69 85.52 3.52
C GLU A 714 -67.61 84.06 4.05
N PRO A 715 -68.27 83.69 5.19
CA PRO A 715 -68.13 82.39 5.93
C PRO A 715 -69.01 81.17 5.47
N THR A 716 -68.73 79.95 5.98
CA THR A 716 -69.31 78.62 5.55
C THR A 716 -69.58 77.61 6.71
N VAL A 717 -70.41 76.55 6.53
CA VAL A 717 -70.91 75.58 7.59
C VAL A 717 -71.03 74.10 7.09
N LEU A 718 -70.87 73.04 7.93
CA LEU A 718 -70.72 71.59 7.57
C LEU A 718 -71.39 70.54 8.52
N SER A 719 -71.62 69.27 8.11
CA SER A 719 -72.15 68.15 8.97
C SER A 719 -71.91 66.70 8.44
N GLY A 720 -71.80 65.66 9.31
CA GLY A 720 -71.50 64.25 8.90
C GLY A 720 -71.78 63.13 9.94
N LYS A 721 -70.82 62.22 10.23
CA LYS A 721 -70.99 61.09 11.19
C LYS A 721 -69.84 60.85 12.23
N VAL A 722 -70.04 60.08 13.32
CA VAL A 722 -69.02 59.84 14.39
C VAL A 722 -67.91 58.99 13.82
N GLY A 723 -66.67 59.42 14.07
CA GLY A 723 -65.49 58.82 13.44
C GLY A 723 -65.32 59.19 11.96
N LEU A 724 -66.26 59.93 11.34
CA LEU A 724 -66.10 60.44 9.98
C LEU A 724 -65.58 61.89 10.00
N PRO A 725 -64.76 62.27 9.00
CA PRO A 725 -64.11 63.58 8.95
C PRO A 725 -64.97 64.68 8.30
N TYR A 726 -64.56 65.92 8.56
CA TYR A 726 -64.94 67.14 7.84
C TYR A 726 -63.69 67.83 7.29
N ILE A 727 -63.84 68.55 6.19
CA ILE A 727 -62.78 69.35 5.57
C ILE A 727 -63.39 70.70 5.13
N SER A 728 -62.58 71.75 5.21
CA SER A 728 -62.88 73.08 4.67
C SER A 728 -61.72 73.58 3.83
N GLU A 729 -62.00 74.54 2.93
CA GLU A 729 -61.04 74.97 1.91
C GLU A 729 -60.87 76.50 1.88
N ALA A 730 -59.70 76.93 1.43
CA ALA A 730 -59.35 78.30 1.08
C ALA A 730 -60.18 78.83 -0.11
N LYS A 731 -59.98 80.11 -0.47
CA LYS A 731 -60.71 80.76 -1.57
C LYS A 731 -59.74 81.50 -2.50
N GLU A 732 -59.88 81.28 -3.80
CA GLU A 732 -58.94 81.85 -4.77
C GLU A 732 -59.08 83.39 -4.89
N ILE A 733 -57.95 84.11 -4.83
CA ILE A 733 -57.87 85.58 -4.90
C ILE A 733 -56.72 85.96 -5.83
N SER A 734 -57.03 86.48 -7.03
CA SER A 734 -56.05 86.77 -8.08
C SER A 734 -54.90 87.68 -7.62
N GLY A 735 -53.66 87.23 -7.83
CA GLY A 735 -52.43 87.96 -7.47
C GLY A 735 -51.98 87.80 -6.01
N TRP A 736 -52.65 86.94 -5.24
CA TRP A 736 -52.36 86.61 -3.84
C TRP A 736 -52.45 85.10 -3.62
N TYR A 737 -51.72 84.56 -2.64
CA TYR A 737 -51.77 83.16 -2.21
C TYR A 737 -51.98 83.08 -0.70
N VAL A 738 -52.45 81.94 -0.19
CA VAL A 738 -52.64 81.71 1.25
C VAL A 738 -51.29 81.53 1.93
N VAL A 739 -50.95 82.36 2.91
CA VAL A 739 -49.73 82.18 3.73
C VAL A 739 -49.94 81.11 4.80
N GLU A 740 -51.14 81.09 5.37
CA GLU A 740 -51.44 80.28 6.54
C GLU A 740 -52.84 79.67 6.43
N THR A 741 -52.88 78.33 6.46
CA THR A 741 -54.09 77.52 6.61
C THR A 741 -54.20 77.12 8.09
N PRO A 742 -55.33 77.34 8.75
CA PRO A 742 -55.48 77.06 10.17
C PRO A 742 -55.47 75.55 10.47
N ASP A 743 -54.87 75.15 11.58
CA ASP A 743 -54.73 73.75 12.00
C ASP A 743 -56.05 72.96 12.04
N ASN A 744 -57.17 73.65 12.25
CA ASN A 744 -58.50 73.03 12.34
C ASN A 744 -59.32 73.09 11.04
N ALA A 745 -58.67 73.39 9.90
CA ALA A 745 -59.27 73.35 8.56
C ALA A 745 -59.93 72.01 8.21
N SER A 746 -59.47 70.92 8.82
CA SER A 746 -60.12 69.60 8.82
C SER A 746 -60.14 69.00 10.21
N GLY A 747 -61.06 68.08 10.47
CA GLY A 747 -61.14 67.37 11.75
C GLY A 747 -62.18 66.26 11.70
N ILE A 748 -62.46 65.63 12.85
CA ILE A 748 -63.54 64.65 12.98
C ILE A 748 -64.81 65.26 13.53
N PHE A 749 -65.94 64.81 13.01
CA PHE A 749 -67.25 65.22 13.46
C PHE A 749 -67.56 64.65 14.86
N SER A 750 -67.38 65.51 15.88
CA SER A 750 -67.63 65.18 17.28
C SER A 750 -69.04 65.58 17.72
N GLU A 751 -69.39 65.31 18.98
CA GLU A 751 -70.67 65.70 19.57
C GLU A 751 -70.76 67.22 19.90
N ALA A 752 -69.77 68.03 19.50
CA ALA A 752 -69.71 69.48 19.74
C ALA A 752 -69.17 70.29 18.53
N ALA A 753 -69.67 71.52 18.35
CA ALA A 753 -69.42 72.39 17.19
C ALA A 753 -68.15 73.27 17.29
N GLN A 754 -67.58 73.66 16.14
CA GLN A 754 -66.20 74.18 15.96
C GLN A 754 -66.12 75.29 14.85
N GLU A 755 -65.05 76.11 14.78
CA GLU A 755 -64.88 77.27 13.84
C GLU A 755 -63.43 77.46 13.32
N VAL A 756 -63.22 77.94 12.07
CA VAL A 756 -61.94 77.94 11.29
C VAL A 756 -61.66 79.29 10.57
N VAL A 757 -60.40 79.75 10.34
CA VAL A 757 -60.03 81.04 9.65
C VAL A 757 -58.70 81.04 8.84
N TYR A 758 -58.66 81.56 7.58
CA TYR A 758 -57.47 81.60 6.67
C TYR A 758 -56.80 82.99 6.41
N VAL A 759 -55.51 83.07 5.99
CA VAL A 759 -54.68 84.31 5.78
C VAL A 759 -53.85 84.34 4.45
N TYR A 760 -53.59 85.51 3.80
CA TYR A 760 -52.99 85.64 2.43
C TYR A 760 -51.82 86.67 2.24
N GLU A 761 -50.90 86.43 1.27
CA GLU A 761 -49.72 87.23 0.84
C GLU A 761 -49.52 87.17 -0.72
N ARG A 762 -48.41 87.69 -1.31
CA ARG A 762 -48.29 88.13 -2.72
C ARG A 762 -47.15 87.42 -3.50
N SER A 763 -47.45 86.94 -4.70
CA SER A 763 -46.72 85.86 -5.43
C SER A 763 -45.29 86.13 -5.97
N GLU A 764 -44.55 85.04 -6.19
CA GLU A 764 -43.23 84.95 -6.88
C GLU A 764 -43.34 84.94 -8.43
N ALA A 765 -42.20 84.91 -9.13
CA ALA A 765 -42.16 84.61 -10.57
C ALA A 765 -42.18 83.10 -10.86
N ALA A 766 -42.45 82.75 -12.12
CA ALA A 766 -42.17 81.42 -12.62
C ALA A 766 -40.65 81.21 -12.76
N PRO A 767 -40.15 79.98 -12.49
CA PRO A 767 -38.73 79.67 -12.56
C PRO A 767 -38.17 79.69 -13.99
N VAL A 768 -36.85 79.83 -14.07
CA VAL A 768 -36.08 79.51 -15.28
C VAL A 768 -35.40 78.17 -15.04
N THR A 769 -35.63 77.21 -15.91
CA THR A 769 -35.11 75.83 -15.79
C THR A 769 -34.01 75.59 -16.81
N VAL A 770 -32.78 75.40 -16.33
CA VAL A 770 -31.61 75.08 -17.16
C VAL A 770 -31.47 73.56 -17.22
N LYS A 771 -31.72 72.97 -18.39
CA LYS A 771 -31.62 71.53 -18.65
C LYS A 771 -30.30 71.15 -19.30
N TYR A 772 -29.80 69.97 -18.94
CA TYR A 772 -28.62 69.33 -19.53
C TYR A 772 -29.07 67.99 -20.11
N GLN A 773 -28.96 67.79 -21.42
CA GLN A 773 -29.53 66.63 -22.12
C GLN A 773 -28.63 66.13 -23.26
N ASP A 774 -28.87 64.92 -23.74
CA ASP A 774 -28.24 64.41 -24.96
C ASP A 774 -28.95 64.89 -26.24
N SER A 775 -28.42 64.47 -27.40
CA SER A 775 -28.96 64.76 -28.73
C SER A 775 -30.30 64.09 -29.06
N GLU A 776 -30.76 63.14 -28.25
CA GLU A 776 -32.09 62.52 -28.35
C GLU A 776 -33.11 63.19 -27.41
N GLY A 777 -32.63 63.95 -26.42
CA GLY A 777 -33.43 64.69 -25.45
C GLY A 777 -33.47 64.08 -24.04
N ASN A 778 -32.66 63.06 -23.77
CA ASN A 778 -32.59 62.42 -22.45
C ASN A 778 -31.81 63.31 -21.47
N GLN A 779 -32.35 63.53 -20.27
CA GLN A 779 -31.74 64.40 -19.25
C GLN A 779 -30.51 63.72 -18.62
N LEU A 780 -29.36 64.38 -18.68
CA LEU A 780 -28.06 63.87 -18.23
C LEU A 780 -27.64 64.35 -16.84
N ALA A 781 -28.17 65.48 -16.38
CA ALA A 781 -27.95 66.00 -15.04
C ALA A 781 -29.18 66.79 -14.57
N GLU A 782 -29.38 66.83 -13.24
CA GLU A 782 -30.53 67.52 -12.66
C GLU A 782 -30.62 69.00 -13.09
N PRO A 783 -31.81 69.49 -13.52
CA PRO A 783 -31.96 70.82 -14.06
C PRO A 783 -31.68 71.88 -13.01
N THR A 784 -30.94 72.92 -13.37
CA THR A 784 -30.66 74.03 -12.46
C THR A 784 -31.78 75.04 -12.54
N VAL A 785 -32.54 75.15 -11.46
CA VAL A 785 -33.65 76.10 -11.34
C VAL A 785 -33.13 77.43 -10.81
N LEU A 786 -33.33 78.50 -11.59
CA LEU A 786 -33.14 79.88 -11.16
C LEU A 786 -34.51 80.45 -10.78
N SER A 787 -34.56 81.25 -9.71
CA SER A 787 -35.81 81.79 -9.17
C SER A 787 -35.67 83.26 -8.76
N GLY A 788 -36.76 84.01 -8.85
CA GLY A 788 -36.84 85.42 -8.47
C GLY A 788 -38.28 85.93 -8.46
N LYS A 789 -38.44 87.25 -8.29
CA LYS A 789 -39.74 87.94 -8.38
C LYS A 789 -39.94 88.53 -9.78
N VAL A 790 -41.21 88.63 -10.20
CA VAL A 790 -41.58 88.98 -11.59
C VAL A 790 -40.94 90.32 -12.00
N GLY A 791 -40.15 90.30 -13.09
CA GLY A 791 -39.48 91.48 -13.65
C GLY A 791 -38.01 91.68 -13.25
N LEU A 792 -37.33 90.69 -12.67
CA LEU A 792 -35.89 90.74 -12.34
C LEU A 792 -35.02 89.92 -13.33
N PRO A 793 -33.71 90.19 -13.51
CA PRO A 793 -32.86 89.51 -14.49
C PRO A 793 -32.22 88.18 -14.01
N TYR A 794 -31.75 87.35 -14.95
CA TYR A 794 -31.00 86.10 -14.71
C TYR A 794 -29.92 85.82 -15.78
N GLU A 795 -28.94 84.97 -15.45
CA GLU A 795 -27.93 84.38 -16.37
C GLU A 795 -27.66 82.91 -15.98
N SER A 796 -27.15 82.08 -16.91
CA SER A 796 -26.82 80.66 -16.69
C SER A 796 -25.60 80.18 -17.49
N GLU A 797 -24.98 79.08 -17.03
CA GLU A 797 -23.76 78.49 -17.60
C GLU A 797 -23.93 76.98 -17.86
N ALA A 798 -23.04 76.40 -18.68
CA ALA A 798 -23.00 74.96 -18.94
C ALA A 798 -22.33 74.20 -17.78
N LYS A 799 -22.74 72.95 -17.55
CA LYS A 799 -22.24 72.10 -16.46
C LYS A 799 -21.25 71.06 -16.99
N GLU A 800 -20.17 70.78 -16.27
CA GLU A 800 -19.29 69.65 -16.58
C GLU A 800 -19.97 68.32 -16.20
N ILE A 801 -19.95 67.34 -17.10
CA ILE A 801 -20.56 66.02 -16.93
C ILE A 801 -19.52 64.96 -17.36
N PRO A 802 -18.98 64.13 -16.45
CA PRO A 802 -17.94 63.14 -16.80
C PRO A 802 -18.38 62.17 -17.90
N GLY A 803 -17.52 61.94 -18.90
CA GLY A 803 -17.82 61.09 -20.07
C GLY A 803 -18.70 61.74 -21.16
N TRP A 804 -19.05 63.01 -21.02
CA TRP A 804 -19.88 63.76 -21.97
C TRP A 804 -19.31 65.17 -22.25
N TYR A 805 -19.48 65.67 -23.48
CA TYR A 805 -19.02 66.99 -23.88
C TYR A 805 -20.15 67.81 -24.52
N VAL A 806 -20.16 69.13 -24.29
CA VAL A 806 -21.19 70.04 -24.82
C VAL A 806 -21.03 70.21 -26.33
N VAL A 807 -22.12 70.00 -27.08
CA VAL A 807 -22.18 70.17 -28.54
C VAL A 807 -23.08 71.34 -28.98
N GLU A 808 -24.08 71.73 -28.18
CA GLU A 808 -24.96 72.89 -28.48
C GLU A 808 -25.39 73.66 -27.22
N THR A 809 -25.55 74.98 -27.34
CA THR A 809 -25.95 75.88 -26.24
C THR A 809 -27.11 76.79 -26.65
N SER A 810 -28.14 76.91 -25.80
CA SER A 810 -29.33 77.70 -26.13
C SER A 810 -29.09 79.21 -26.08
N ALA A 811 -29.63 79.92 -27.08
CA ALA A 811 -29.42 81.37 -27.27
C ALA A 811 -30.08 82.29 -26.21
N ASN A 812 -30.83 81.73 -25.24
CA ASN A 812 -31.52 82.44 -24.17
C ASN A 812 -30.91 82.19 -22.77
N ALA A 813 -29.62 81.86 -22.71
CA ALA A 813 -28.89 81.63 -21.46
C ALA A 813 -28.85 82.83 -20.48
N SER A 814 -29.27 84.03 -20.91
CA SER A 814 -29.58 85.15 -20.01
C SER A 814 -30.85 85.89 -20.41
N GLY A 815 -31.56 86.47 -19.44
CA GLY A 815 -32.91 87.02 -19.65
C GLY A 815 -33.53 87.70 -18.42
N ILE A 816 -34.87 87.68 -18.34
CA ILE A 816 -35.65 88.22 -17.21
C ILE A 816 -36.76 87.25 -16.76
N PHE A 817 -36.93 87.12 -15.45
CA PHE A 817 -38.00 86.34 -14.79
C PHE A 817 -39.38 86.91 -15.12
N SER A 818 -40.31 86.03 -15.50
CA SER A 818 -41.66 86.38 -15.94
C SER A 818 -42.75 85.59 -15.21
N GLU A 819 -44.02 85.84 -15.53
CA GLU A 819 -45.15 85.04 -15.02
C GLU A 819 -45.24 83.67 -15.72
N GLU A 820 -44.60 83.51 -16.88
CA GLU A 820 -44.41 82.23 -17.58
C GLU A 820 -43.01 81.67 -17.34
N ALA A 821 -42.92 80.34 -17.18
CA ALA A 821 -41.64 79.64 -16.99
C ALA A 821 -40.83 79.62 -18.29
N GLN A 822 -39.50 79.63 -18.16
CA GLN A 822 -38.58 79.70 -19.30
C GLN A 822 -37.56 78.57 -19.22
N GLU A 823 -37.20 77.95 -20.35
CA GLU A 823 -36.22 76.85 -20.38
C GLU A 823 -34.98 77.24 -21.17
N VAL A 824 -33.81 76.88 -20.65
CA VAL A 824 -32.50 76.99 -21.32
C VAL A 824 -31.94 75.58 -21.45
N VAL A 825 -31.50 75.18 -22.63
CA VAL A 825 -31.03 73.80 -22.88
C VAL A 825 -29.57 73.78 -23.31
N TYR A 826 -28.78 72.92 -22.68
CA TYR A 826 -27.43 72.53 -23.09
C TYR A 826 -27.47 71.08 -23.60
N VAL A 827 -26.97 70.85 -24.80
CA VAL A 827 -26.96 69.53 -25.47
C VAL A 827 -25.54 68.95 -25.45
N TYR A 828 -25.41 67.67 -25.12
CA TYR A 828 -24.15 66.96 -24.96
C TYR A 828 -24.07 65.70 -25.84
N GLU A 829 -22.86 65.24 -26.14
CA GLU A 829 -22.59 63.93 -26.75
C GLU A 829 -21.60 63.12 -25.90
N ARG A 830 -21.69 61.78 -25.99
CA ARG A 830 -21.00 60.81 -25.15
C ARG A 830 -19.67 60.34 -25.75
N SER A 831 -18.60 60.39 -24.96
CA SER A 831 -17.24 59.99 -25.34
C SER A 831 -17.13 58.53 -25.78
N GLU A 832 -16.28 58.26 -26.77
CA GLU A 832 -15.79 56.90 -27.07
C GLU A 832 -14.90 56.40 -25.92
N ALA A 833 -14.98 55.11 -25.60
CA ALA A 833 -14.17 54.50 -24.54
C ALA A 833 -12.88 53.86 -25.08
N VAL A 834 -11.97 53.52 -24.17
CA VAL A 834 -10.84 52.64 -24.50
C VAL A 834 -11.35 51.20 -24.65
N PRO A 835 -10.96 50.45 -25.71
CA PRO A 835 -11.40 49.07 -25.88
C PRO A 835 -10.97 48.15 -24.73
N VAL A 836 -11.88 47.27 -24.29
CA VAL A 836 -11.61 46.25 -23.28
C VAL A 836 -10.95 45.05 -23.95
N THR A 837 -9.85 44.55 -23.38
CA THR A 837 -9.13 43.38 -23.91
C THR A 837 -9.41 42.17 -23.04
N VAL A 838 -10.03 41.14 -23.61
CA VAL A 838 -10.35 39.86 -22.96
C VAL A 838 -9.29 38.82 -23.36
N ARG A 839 -8.68 38.16 -22.37
CA ARG A 839 -7.57 37.22 -22.56
C ARG A 839 -7.90 35.86 -21.94
N TYR A 840 -7.27 34.83 -22.50
CA TYR A 840 -7.50 33.44 -22.16
C TYR A 840 -6.14 32.83 -21.85
N GLN A 841 -5.86 32.56 -20.58
CA GLN A 841 -4.53 32.21 -20.07
C GLN A 841 -4.59 31.05 -19.09
N ASP A 842 -3.48 30.35 -18.90
CA ASP A 842 -3.32 29.42 -17.77
C ASP A 842 -2.93 30.16 -16.48
N SER A 843 -2.78 29.42 -15.37
CA SER A 843 -2.36 29.94 -14.07
C SER A 843 -0.94 30.52 -14.03
N GLU A 844 -0.13 30.32 -15.08
CA GLU A 844 1.21 30.90 -15.24
C GLU A 844 1.20 32.18 -16.09
N GLY A 845 0.07 32.49 -16.73
CA GLY A 845 -0.12 33.64 -17.62
C GLY A 845 0.16 33.36 -19.10
N ASN A 846 0.39 32.10 -19.50
CA ASN A 846 0.62 31.74 -20.90
C ASN A 846 -0.67 31.90 -21.71
N GLN A 847 -0.60 32.57 -22.86
CA GLN A 847 -1.78 32.85 -23.69
C GLN A 847 -2.24 31.59 -24.46
N LEU A 848 -3.41 31.05 -24.11
CA LEU A 848 -3.98 29.81 -24.68
C LEU A 848 -4.80 30.05 -25.96
N SER A 849 -5.31 31.27 -26.14
CA SER A 849 -6.03 31.72 -27.33
C SER A 849 -5.77 33.20 -27.59
N GLU A 850 -5.79 33.60 -28.86
CA GLU A 850 -5.86 35.02 -29.28
C GLU A 850 -6.88 35.81 -28.44
N PRO A 851 -6.51 37.02 -27.96
CA PRO A 851 -7.42 37.91 -27.23
C PRO A 851 -8.65 38.34 -28.04
N THR A 852 -9.75 38.59 -27.33
CA THR A 852 -10.95 39.25 -27.88
C THR A 852 -10.95 40.72 -27.48
N VAL A 853 -11.30 41.63 -28.39
CA VAL A 853 -11.40 43.07 -28.11
C VAL A 853 -12.84 43.52 -28.19
N LEU A 854 -13.34 44.16 -27.12
CA LEU A 854 -14.67 44.75 -27.04
C LEU A 854 -14.56 46.28 -27.14
N SER A 855 -15.54 46.96 -27.71
CA SER A 855 -15.50 48.43 -27.90
C SER A 855 -16.88 49.06 -27.73
N GLY A 856 -16.93 50.27 -27.17
CA GLY A 856 -18.16 51.00 -26.87
C GLY A 856 -17.90 52.43 -26.41
N LYS A 857 -18.93 53.08 -25.87
CA LYS A 857 -18.88 54.45 -25.32
C LYS A 857 -18.83 54.45 -23.79
N VAL A 858 -18.22 55.47 -23.19
CA VAL A 858 -17.91 55.55 -21.75
C VAL A 858 -19.16 55.40 -20.89
N GLY A 859 -19.18 54.40 -20.00
CA GLY A 859 -20.28 54.09 -19.09
C GLY A 859 -21.44 53.32 -19.73
N LEU A 860 -21.27 52.73 -20.92
CA LEU A 860 -22.15 51.65 -21.39
C LEU A 860 -21.64 50.29 -20.86
N PRO A 861 -22.52 49.30 -20.65
CA PRO A 861 -22.10 47.98 -20.20
C PRO A 861 -21.31 47.23 -21.28
N TYR A 862 -20.42 46.35 -20.83
CA TYR A 862 -19.86 45.25 -21.61
C TYR A 862 -20.07 43.93 -20.86
N GLU A 863 -20.20 42.86 -21.63
CA GLU A 863 -20.18 41.48 -21.15
C GLU A 863 -19.15 40.71 -21.98
N SER A 864 -18.45 39.78 -21.35
CA SER A 864 -17.50 38.89 -21.98
C SER A 864 -17.76 37.46 -21.50
N GLU A 865 -17.50 36.48 -22.37
CA GLU A 865 -17.72 35.07 -22.07
C GLU A 865 -16.41 34.28 -22.07
N ALA A 866 -16.40 33.19 -21.30
CA ALA A 866 -15.41 32.14 -21.42
C ALA A 866 -15.41 31.55 -22.84
N LYS A 867 -14.26 31.04 -23.28
CA LYS A 867 -14.09 30.45 -24.60
C LYS A 867 -13.83 28.96 -24.45
N GLU A 868 -14.50 28.13 -25.25
CA GLU A 868 -14.18 26.70 -25.30
C GLU A 868 -12.77 26.48 -25.87
N ILE A 869 -11.88 25.90 -25.06
CA ILE A 869 -10.50 25.56 -25.42
C ILE A 869 -10.33 24.04 -25.15
N PRO A 870 -10.18 23.20 -26.19
CA PRO A 870 -10.14 21.74 -26.02
C PRO A 870 -9.06 21.26 -25.05
N GLY A 871 -9.43 20.42 -24.08
CA GLY A 871 -8.55 19.93 -23.02
C GLY A 871 -8.33 20.89 -21.84
N TRP A 872 -9.05 22.02 -21.78
CA TRP A 872 -8.97 23.00 -20.70
C TRP A 872 -10.36 23.43 -20.21
N TYR A 873 -10.49 23.77 -18.93
CA TYR A 873 -11.68 24.37 -18.34
C TYR A 873 -11.33 25.69 -17.63
N VAL A 874 -12.30 26.62 -17.56
CA VAL A 874 -12.16 27.84 -16.75
C VAL A 874 -12.22 27.47 -15.26
N VAL A 875 -11.22 27.87 -14.50
CA VAL A 875 -11.15 27.66 -13.05
C VAL A 875 -12.11 28.60 -12.32
N GLU A 876 -12.09 29.88 -12.71
CA GLU A 876 -12.88 30.95 -12.11
C GLU A 876 -13.23 31.99 -13.18
N THR A 877 -14.47 32.50 -13.14
CA THR A 877 -14.89 33.63 -13.99
C THR A 877 -14.49 34.92 -13.27
N PRO A 878 -13.68 35.81 -13.87
CA PRO A 878 -13.19 36.99 -13.17
C PRO A 878 -14.33 37.97 -12.85
N ASP A 879 -14.26 38.64 -11.69
CA ASP A 879 -15.27 39.60 -11.23
C ASP A 879 -15.59 40.72 -12.25
N ASN A 880 -14.65 41.05 -13.15
CA ASN A 880 -14.80 42.05 -14.19
C ASN A 880 -15.21 41.49 -15.57
N ALA A 881 -15.65 40.24 -15.65
CA ALA A 881 -16.18 39.61 -16.87
C ALA A 881 -17.37 40.37 -17.46
N SER A 882 -18.15 41.03 -16.59
CA SER A 882 -19.13 42.07 -16.96
C SER A 882 -18.74 43.37 -16.27
N GLY A 883 -18.96 44.51 -16.93
CA GLY A 883 -18.57 45.80 -16.40
C GLY A 883 -19.12 46.95 -17.24
N VAL A 884 -18.55 48.15 -17.07
CA VAL A 884 -18.81 49.29 -17.95
C VAL A 884 -17.53 49.79 -18.59
N PHE A 885 -17.61 50.16 -19.87
CA PHE A 885 -16.51 50.76 -20.63
C PHE A 885 -16.04 52.06 -19.98
N SER A 886 -14.73 52.30 -19.85
CA SER A 886 -14.18 53.53 -19.24
C SER A 886 -13.21 54.31 -20.15
N GLU A 887 -12.72 55.45 -19.66
CA GLU A 887 -11.66 56.23 -20.32
C GLU A 887 -10.24 55.65 -20.04
N GLU A 888 -10.14 54.58 -19.26
CA GLU A 888 -8.91 53.84 -18.96
C GLU A 888 -8.93 52.46 -19.64
N ALA A 889 -7.75 51.90 -19.92
CA ALA A 889 -7.66 50.56 -20.52
C ALA A 889 -8.08 49.48 -19.51
N GLN A 890 -9.04 48.65 -19.88
CA GLN A 890 -9.55 47.55 -19.04
C GLN A 890 -9.14 46.20 -19.63
N GLU A 891 -8.66 45.28 -18.78
CA GLU A 891 -8.24 43.93 -19.15
C GLU A 891 -9.06 42.91 -18.34
N VAL A 892 -9.61 41.90 -19.02
CA VAL A 892 -10.36 40.79 -18.42
C VAL A 892 -9.59 39.51 -18.71
N VAL A 893 -9.22 38.74 -17.68
CA VAL A 893 -8.42 37.52 -17.85
C VAL A 893 -9.18 36.32 -17.33
N TYR A 894 -9.56 35.42 -18.24
CA TYR A 894 -10.07 34.10 -17.89
C TYR A 894 -8.89 33.15 -17.66
N ILE A 895 -8.83 32.57 -16.46
CA ILE A 895 -7.81 31.59 -16.07
C ILE A 895 -8.35 30.17 -16.30
N TYR A 896 -7.56 29.36 -17.01
CA TYR A 896 -7.88 27.98 -17.37
C TYR A 896 -6.90 26.99 -16.70
N GLU A 897 -7.42 25.81 -16.36
CA GLU A 897 -6.62 24.65 -15.97
C GLU A 897 -6.86 23.52 -16.98
N ARG A 898 -5.87 22.65 -17.19
CA ARG A 898 -6.05 21.46 -18.02
C ARG A 898 -7.04 20.48 -17.38
N SER A 899 -7.92 19.93 -18.22
CA SER A 899 -8.77 18.80 -17.87
C SER A 899 -7.93 17.57 -17.52
N ASP A 900 -8.40 16.79 -16.54
CA ASP A 900 -7.86 15.45 -16.28
C ASP A 900 -8.14 14.55 -17.49
N ALA A 901 -7.15 13.74 -17.87
CA ALA A 901 -7.31 12.76 -18.93
C ALA A 901 -7.91 11.46 -18.42
N ALA A 902 -8.52 10.68 -19.32
CA ALA A 902 -8.86 9.31 -19.01
C ALA A 902 -7.58 8.48 -18.84
N PRO A 903 -7.56 7.52 -17.90
CA PRO A 903 -6.35 6.78 -17.56
C PRO A 903 -5.81 5.94 -18.73
N VAL A 904 -4.48 5.85 -18.80
CA VAL A 904 -3.79 4.89 -19.68
C VAL A 904 -3.52 3.62 -18.87
N THR A 905 -4.10 2.51 -19.30
CA THR A 905 -3.96 1.20 -18.64
C THR A 905 -2.86 0.40 -19.31
N VAL A 906 -1.72 0.22 -18.63
CA VAL A 906 -0.59 -0.57 -19.09
C VAL A 906 -0.73 -2.00 -18.58
N LYS A 907 -0.91 -2.95 -19.49
CA LYS A 907 -1.07 -4.39 -19.20
C LYS A 907 0.21 -5.15 -19.55
N TYR A 908 0.45 -6.23 -18.80
CA TYR A 908 1.61 -7.10 -18.94
C TYR A 908 1.08 -8.52 -19.10
N GLN A 909 1.19 -9.08 -20.31
CA GLN A 909 0.49 -10.30 -20.71
C GLN A 909 1.42 -11.30 -21.40
N ASP A 910 1.08 -12.58 -21.35
CA ASP A 910 1.74 -13.57 -22.20
C ASP A 910 1.18 -13.57 -23.63
N SER A 911 1.79 -14.37 -24.51
CA SER A 911 1.38 -14.56 -25.90
C SER A 911 0.02 -15.27 -26.10
N GLU A 912 -0.65 -15.72 -25.01
CA GLU A 912 -2.04 -16.21 -25.00
C GLU A 912 -3.04 -15.15 -24.47
N GLY A 913 -2.55 -14.03 -23.94
CA GLY A 913 -3.35 -12.93 -23.38
C GLY A 913 -3.61 -13.02 -21.87
N ASN A 914 -2.96 -13.95 -21.15
CA ASN A 914 -3.10 -14.06 -19.70
C ASN A 914 -2.31 -12.93 -19.02
N GLN A 915 -2.93 -12.24 -18.05
CA GLN A 915 -2.28 -11.19 -17.28
C GLN A 915 -1.23 -11.78 -16.31
N LEU A 916 0.02 -11.29 -16.39
CA LEU A 916 1.15 -11.82 -15.60
C LEU A 916 1.39 -11.07 -14.27
N THR A 917 0.96 -9.81 -14.19
CA THR A 917 1.04 -8.97 -13.00
C THR A 917 0.05 -7.81 -13.14
N GLU A 918 -0.34 -7.19 -12.02
CA GLU A 918 -1.36 -6.12 -12.01
C GLU A 918 -1.04 -5.00 -13.02
N PRO A 919 -2.05 -4.50 -13.78
CA PRO A 919 -1.87 -3.39 -14.69
C PRO A 919 -1.38 -2.13 -13.98
N THR A 920 -0.50 -1.37 -14.64
CA THR A 920 -0.13 -0.03 -14.16
C THR A 920 -1.09 0.98 -14.75
N ILE A 921 -1.73 1.79 -13.89
CA ILE A 921 -2.55 2.92 -14.30
C ILE A 921 -1.67 4.16 -14.34
N LEU A 922 -1.54 4.78 -15.52
CA LEU A 922 -0.94 6.11 -15.66
C LEU A 922 -2.08 7.14 -15.73
N SER A 923 -1.99 8.15 -14.87
CA SER A 923 -2.90 9.30 -14.81
C SER A 923 -2.16 10.56 -15.23
N GLY A 924 -2.87 11.51 -15.84
CA GLY A 924 -2.29 12.78 -16.29
C GLY A 924 -3.35 13.75 -16.79
N LYS A 925 -2.91 14.92 -17.26
CA LYS A 925 -3.77 15.95 -17.84
C LYS A 925 -3.82 15.82 -19.38
N VAL A 926 -4.93 16.22 -20.00
CA VAL A 926 -5.13 16.13 -21.46
C VAL A 926 -4.04 16.91 -22.21
N GLY A 927 -3.45 16.28 -23.22
CA GLY A 927 -2.40 16.88 -24.05
C GLY A 927 -0.99 16.85 -23.46
N LEU A 928 -0.78 16.25 -22.28
CA LEU A 928 0.57 15.94 -21.79
C LEU A 928 1.06 14.59 -22.34
N PRO A 929 2.39 14.40 -22.52
CA PRO A 929 2.93 13.11 -22.91
C PRO A 929 2.82 12.08 -21.79
N TYR A 930 2.67 10.81 -22.14
CA TYR A 930 2.92 9.68 -21.25
C TYR A 930 4.05 8.81 -21.82
N ILE A 931 4.78 8.17 -20.92
CA ILE A 931 5.71 7.08 -21.21
C ILE A 931 5.37 5.95 -20.25
N SER A 932 5.14 4.76 -20.79
CA SER A 932 5.13 3.49 -20.05
C SER A 932 6.42 2.74 -20.33
N GLU A 933 6.88 1.96 -19.35
CA GLU A 933 8.03 1.07 -19.51
C GLU A 933 7.62 -0.38 -19.32
N ALA A 934 8.46 -1.29 -19.84
CA ALA A 934 8.32 -2.70 -19.55
C ALA A 934 8.64 -2.96 -18.08
N LYS A 935 7.76 -3.67 -17.38
CA LYS A 935 8.00 -4.12 -16.01
C LYS A 935 8.89 -5.36 -16.04
N GLU A 936 9.90 -5.44 -15.16
CA GLU A 936 10.65 -6.70 -14.98
C GLU A 936 9.74 -7.74 -14.30
N ILE A 937 9.63 -8.93 -14.91
CA ILE A 937 8.82 -10.04 -14.41
C ILE A 937 9.73 -11.29 -14.35
N PRO A 938 10.12 -11.78 -13.17
CA PRO A 938 11.10 -12.87 -13.03
C PRO A 938 10.73 -14.12 -13.85
N GLY A 939 11.68 -14.66 -14.61
CA GLY A 939 11.46 -15.78 -15.53
C GLY A 939 10.75 -15.46 -16.84
N TRP A 940 10.48 -14.18 -17.15
CA TRP A 940 9.86 -13.72 -18.40
C TRP A 940 10.66 -12.57 -19.03
N TYR A 941 10.60 -12.44 -20.35
CA TYR A 941 11.19 -11.33 -21.10
C TYR A 941 10.17 -10.75 -22.08
N VAL A 942 10.28 -9.45 -22.38
CA VAL A 942 9.43 -8.78 -23.37
C VAL A 942 9.79 -9.24 -24.78
N VAL A 943 8.78 -9.66 -25.54
CA VAL A 943 8.93 -10.09 -26.94
C VAL A 943 9.03 -8.87 -27.87
N GLU A 944 8.16 -7.88 -27.66
CA GLU A 944 8.12 -6.63 -28.44
C GLU A 944 7.57 -5.49 -27.59
N THR A 945 8.17 -4.30 -27.70
CA THR A 945 7.65 -3.08 -27.07
C THR A 945 6.48 -2.54 -27.90
N PRO A 946 5.28 -2.33 -27.33
CA PRO A 946 4.12 -1.86 -28.09
C PRO A 946 4.36 -0.45 -28.66
N ALA A 947 3.87 -0.20 -29.88
CA ALA A 947 4.09 1.06 -30.59
C ALA A 947 3.48 2.30 -29.91
N ASN A 948 2.56 2.10 -28.95
CA ASN A 948 1.99 3.15 -28.09
C ASN A 948 2.55 3.14 -26.66
N ALA A 949 3.73 2.55 -26.44
CA ALA A 949 4.47 2.63 -25.17
C ALA A 949 4.79 4.08 -24.74
N SER A 950 4.84 5.01 -25.68
CA SER A 950 4.73 6.44 -25.41
C SER A 950 3.64 7.06 -26.29
N GLY A 951 3.07 8.15 -25.81
CA GLY A 951 1.94 8.80 -26.47
C GLY A 951 1.52 10.09 -25.75
N ILE A 952 0.26 10.49 -25.93
CA ILE A 952 -0.31 11.70 -25.32
C ILE A 952 -1.61 11.32 -24.61
N PHE A 953 -1.75 11.76 -23.36
CA PHE A 953 -2.95 11.62 -22.54
C PHE A 953 -4.17 12.26 -23.22
N SER A 954 -5.30 11.54 -23.29
CA SER A 954 -6.51 11.99 -23.99
C SER A 954 -7.79 11.80 -23.17
N GLU A 955 -8.87 12.43 -23.61
CA GLU A 955 -10.23 12.27 -23.04
C GLU A 955 -10.78 10.83 -23.19
N ALA A 956 -10.27 10.05 -24.15
CA ALA A 956 -10.55 8.63 -24.26
C ALA A 956 -9.51 7.80 -23.47
N ALA A 957 -9.97 6.77 -22.75
CA ALA A 957 -9.08 5.82 -22.08
C ALA A 957 -8.28 5.02 -23.11
N GLN A 958 -7.02 4.75 -22.80
CA GLN A 958 -6.07 4.10 -23.71
C GLN A 958 -5.51 2.83 -23.06
N GLU A 959 -5.19 1.82 -23.86
CA GLU A 959 -4.54 0.61 -23.38
C GLU A 959 -3.19 0.41 -24.06
N VAL A 960 -2.16 0.12 -23.27
CA VAL A 960 -0.83 -0.29 -23.72
C VAL A 960 -0.64 -1.73 -23.27
N VAL A 961 -0.18 -2.63 -24.14
CA VAL A 961 -0.02 -4.05 -23.80
C VAL A 961 1.39 -4.52 -24.14
N TYR A 962 2.16 -4.83 -23.11
CA TYR A 962 3.46 -5.50 -23.24
C TYR A 962 3.26 -7.01 -23.29
N ILE A 963 3.80 -7.65 -24.32
CA ILE A 963 3.74 -9.10 -24.52
C ILE A 963 5.06 -9.74 -24.07
N TYR A 964 4.95 -10.78 -23.25
CA TYR A 964 6.07 -11.50 -22.64
C TYR A 964 6.08 -12.98 -23.02
N ASP A 965 7.27 -13.55 -23.15
CA ASP A 965 7.50 -15.00 -23.26
C ASP A 965 8.37 -15.49 -22.09
N ARG A 966 8.29 -16.78 -21.74
CA ARG A 966 9.12 -17.35 -20.66
C ARG A 966 10.57 -17.54 -21.08
N SER A 967 11.47 -17.14 -20.19
CA SER A 967 12.90 -17.41 -20.26
C SER A 967 13.21 -18.90 -20.21
N ASP A 968 14.22 -19.33 -20.96
CA ASP A 968 14.81 -20.66 -20.78
C ASP A 968 15.49 -20.75 -19.42
N ALA A 969 15.27 -21.86 -18.71
CA ALA A 969 15.91 -22.09 -17.42
C ALA A 969 17.33 -22.64 -17.58
N ALA A 970 18.14 -22.45 -16.54
CA ALA A 970 19.41 -23.16 -16.45
C ALA A 970 19.17 -24.67 -16.29
N PRO A 971 20.05 -25.52 -16.84
CA PRO A 971 19.88 -26.96 -16.81
C PRO A 971 19.97 -27.53 -15.38
N VAL A 972 19.10 -28.49 -15.09
CA VAL A 972 19.21 -29.32 -13.87
C VAL A 972 20.12 -30.50 -14.17
N THR A 973 21.20 -30.65 -13.40
CA THR A 973 22.18 -31.72 -13.55
C THR A 973 21.94 -32.79 -12.47
N VAL A 974 21.46 -33.96 -12.89
CA VAL A 974 21.26 -35.12 -12.01
C VAL A 974 22.50 -35.99 -12.04
N ARG A 975 23.15 -36.18 -10.90
CA ARG A 975 24.36 -36.99 -10.73
C ARG A 975 24.12 -38.24 -9.90
N TYR A 976 24.99 -39.22 -10.11
CA TYR A 976 24.93 -40.54 -9.45
C TYR A 976 26.30 -40.79 -8.81
N LYS A 977 26.38 -40.70 -7.48
CA LYS A 977 27.65 -40.75 -6.73
C LYS A 977 27.63 -41.87 -5.69
N ASP A 978 28.81 -42.42 -5.35
CA ASP A 978 28.94 -43.33 -4.21
C ASP A 978 28.98 -42.60 -2.86
N THR A 979 29.01 -43.36 -1.76
CA THR A 979 29.10 -42.83 -0.38
C THR A 979 30.38 -42.02 -0.10
N ASP A 980 31.43 -42.22 -0.89
CA ASP A 980 32.69 -41.46 -0.82
C ASP A 980 32.68 -40.22 -1.74
N GLY A 981 31.60 -40.01 -2.50
CA GLY A 981 31.38 -38.87 -3.38
C GLY A 981 31.89 -39.04 -4.82
N ASN A 982 32.38 -40.22 -5.22
CA ASN A 982 32.87 -40.48 -6.58
C ASN A 982 31.70 -40.66 -7.54
N GLU A 983 31.81 -40.17 -8.77
CA GLU A 983 30.77 -40.28 -9.79
C GLU A 983 30.80 -41.68 -10.44
N ILE A 984 29.71 -42.44 -10.28
CA ILE A 984 29.60 -43.86 -10.69
C ILE A 984 28.77 -44.06 -11.98
N SER A 985 28.16 -43.00 -12.50
CA SER A 985 27.50 -42.99 -13.80
C SER A 985 27.44 -41.57 -14.37
N ASP A 986 27.49 -41.45 -15.70
CA ASP A 986 27.35 -40.17 -16.41
C ASP A 986 26.09 -39.40 -15.93
N PRO A 987 26.19 -38.08 -15.68
CA PRO A 987 25.05 -37.25 -15.30
C PRO A 987 23.95 -37.20 -16.36
N THR A 988 22.72 -36.98 -15.90
CA THR A 988 21.55 -36.70 -16.74
C THR A 988 21.22 -35.22 -16.69
N ILE A 989 20.99 -34.59 -17.84
CA ILE A 989 20.62 -33.16 -17.93
C ILE A 989 19.13 -33.02 -18.23
N LEU A 990 18.42 -32.26 -17.40
CA LEU A 990 17.04 -31.82 -17.66
C LEU A 990 17.05 -30.35 -18.08
N SER A 991 16.13 -29.98 -18.97
CA SER A 991 15.97 -28.61 -19.50
C SER A 991 14.50 -28.23 -19.57
N GLY A 992 14.18 -26.94 -19.44
CA GLY A 992 12.83 -26.42 -19.37
C GLY A 992 12.78 -24.89 -19.35
N LYS A 993 11.59 -24.33 -19.12
CA LYS A 993 11.37 -22.89 -18.91
C LYS A 993 11.35 -22.55 -17.43
N VAL A 994 11.71 -21.32 -17.07
CA VAL A 994 11.66 -20.83 -15.68
C VAL A 994 10.23 -20.95 -15.13
N GLY A 995 10.11 -21.40 -13.88
CA GLY A 995 8.81 -21.55 -13.23
C GLY A 995 7.98 -22.74 -13.73
N LEU A 996 8.57 -23.72 -14.43
CA LEU A 996 7.96 -25.03 -14.69
C LEU A 996 8.55 -26.12 -13.77
N PRO A 997 7.78 -27.15 -13.40
CA PRO A 997 8.28 -28.23 -12.57
C PRO A 997 9.26 -29.15 -13.33
N TYR A 998 10.21 -29.72 -12.60
CA TYR A 998 11.02 -30.86 -13.04
C TYR A 998 10.88 -32.04 -12.06
N ALA A 999 11.09 -33.24 -12.57
CA ALA A 999 11.24 -34.46 -11.78
C ALA A 999 12.43 -35.26 -12.32
N SER A 1000 13.13 -35.93 -11.41
CA SER A 1000 14.21 -36.87 -11.71
C SER A 1000 14.00 -38.16 -10.93
N GLU A 1001 14.58 -39.24 -11.42
CA GLU A 1001 14.48 -40.58 -10.83
C GLU A 1001 15.87 -41.16 -10.61
N ALA A 1002 15.97 -42.11 -9.67
CA ALA A 1002 17.17 -42.89 -9.47
C ALA A 1002 17.47 -43.76 -10.71
N LYS A 1003 18.75 -43.95 -11.01
CA LYS A 1003 19.22 -44.75 -12.15
C LYS A 1003 19.57 -46.15 -11.67
N GLU A 1004 19.16 -47.17 -12.40
CA GLU A 1004 19.58 -48.55 -12.11
C GLU A 1004 21.06 -48.72 -12.47
N ILE A 1005 21.90 -49.08 -11.50
CA ILE A 1005 23.35 -49.25 -11.66
C ILE A 1005 23.74 -50.61 -11.06
N SER A 1006 24.11 -51.57 -11.92
CA SER A 1006 24.42 -52.95 -11.51
C SER A 1006 25.54 -53.02 -10.45
N GLY A 1007 25.31 -53.81 -9.40
CA GLY A 1007 26.18 -53.93 -8.23
C GLY A 1007 26.03 -52.83 -7.17
N TRP A 1008 25.15 -51.85 -7.38
CA TRP A 1008 24.90 -50.73 -6.46
C TRP A 1008 23.41 -50.58 -6.13
N TYR A 1009 23.09 -50.00 -4.97
CA TYR A 1009 21.74 -49.60 -4.60
C TYR A 1009 21.71 -48.19 -4.01
N VAL A 1010 20.59 -47.49 -4.20
CA VAL A 1010 20.37 -46.14 -3.65
C VAL A 1010 20.30 -46.22 -2.13
N VAL A 1011 21.14 -45.47 -1.43
CA VAL A 1011 21.05 -45.27 0.02
C VAL A 1011 20.34 -43.96 0.39
N GLU A 1012 20.44 -42.94 -0.46
CA GLU A 1012 19.78 -41.65 -0.23
C GLU A 1012 19.17 -41.11 -1.54
N THR A 1013 17.88 -40.78 -1.49
CA THR A 1013 17.19 -40.01 -2.53
C THR A 1013 17.18 -38.54 -2.09
N PRO A 1014 17.73 -37.61 -2.88
CA PRO A 1014 17.87 -36.23 -2.47
C PRO A 1014 16.51 -35.51 -2.41
N ALA A 1015 16.32 -34.62 -1.44
CA ALA A 1015 15.08 -33.89 -1.25
C ALA A 1015 14.69 -32.99 -2.44
N ASN A 1016 15.64 -32.63 -3.32
CA ASN A 1016 15.41 -31.86 -4.55
C ASN A 1016 15.27 -32.71 -5.82
N ALA A 1017 15.01 -34.02 -5.69
CA ALA A 1017 14.73 -34.93 -6.81
C ALA A 1017 13.57 -34.45 -7.72
N SER A 1018 12.61 -33.72 -7.15
CA SER A 1018 11.62 -32.92 -7.88
C SER A 1018 11.71 -31.46 -7.41
N GLY A 1019 11.49 -30.51 -8.31
CA GLY A 1019 11.57 -29.09 -8.01
C GLY A 1019 10.99 -28.22 -9.13
N ILE A 1020 11.37 -26.95 -9.14
CA ILE A 1020 11.01 -25.98 -10.19
C ILE A 1020 12.29 -25.50 -10.88
N PHE A 1021 12.26 -25.47 -12.22
CA PHE A 1021 13.32 -24.95 -13.07
C PHE A 1021 13.57 -23.47 -12.77
N SER A 1022 14.83 -23.10 -12.53
CA SER A 1022 15.25 -21.75 -12.16
C SER A 1022 16.31 -21.17 -13.10
N GLU A 1023 16.60 -19.88 -12.98
CA GLU A 1023 17.68 -19.21 -13.73
C GLU A 1023 19.09 -19.62 -13.24
N ALA A 1024 19.20 -20.21 -12.04
CA ALA A 1024 20.42 -20.82 -11.54
C ALA A 1024 20.46 -22.33 -11.88
N ALA A 1025 21.64 -22.84 -12.26
CA ALA A 1025 21.83 -24.27 -12.53
C ALA A 1025 21.71 -25.07 -11.22
N GLN A 1026 20.85 -26.08 -11.22
CA GLN A 1026 20.53 -26.90 -10.04
C GLN A 1026 21.23 -28.26 -10.13
N GLU A 1027 21.87 -28.74 -9.06
CA GLU A 1027 22.43 -30.10 -8.98
C GLU A 1027 21.55 -30.99 -8.09
N VAL A 1028 21.21 -32.18 -8.58
CA VAL A 1028 20.50 -33.23 -7.86
C VAL A 1028 21.46 -34.41 -7.73
N VAL A 1029 21.67 -34.96 -6.53
CA VAL A 1029 22.66 -36.03 -6.29
C VAL A 1029 22.00 -37.24 -5.64
N TYR A 1030 21.92 -38.35 -6.38
CA TYR A 1030 21.58 -39.65 -5.81
C TYR A 1030 22.83 -40.32 -5.26
N VAL A 1031 22.76 -40.83 -4.03
CA VAL A 1031 23.87 -41.50 -3.35
C VAL A 1031 23.64 -43.01 -3.31
N TYR A 1032 24.67 -43.78 -3.66
CA TYR A 1032 24.63 -45.24 -3.79
C TYR A 1032 25.70 -45.92 -2.92
N ASP A 1033 25.40 -47.12 -2.43
CA ASP A 1033 26.34 -48.03 -1.76
C ASP A 1033 26.45 -49.34 -2.55
N ARG A 1034 27.56 -50.08 -2.38
CA ARG A 1034 27.81 -51.34 -3.08
C ARG A 1034 27.06 -52.50 -2.43
N SER A 1035 26.49 -53.33 -3.27
CA SER A 1035 25.90 -54.61 -2.87
C SER A 1035 26.96 -55.57 -2.30
N ASP A 1036 26.56 -56.36 -1.31
CA ASP A 1036 27.37 -57.49 -0.82
C ASP A 1036 27.47 -58.55 -1.92
N ALA A 1037 28.66 -59.12 -2.09
CA ALA A 1037 28.89 -60.18 -3.08
C ALA A 1037 28.58 -61.56 -2.51
N ALA A 1038 28.31 -62.51 -3.40
CA ALA A 1038 28.25 -63.91 -3.02
C ALA A 1038 29.66 -64.43 -2.63
N PRO A 1039 29.74 -65.40 -1.72
CA PRO A 1039 31.02 -65.88 -1.19
C PRO A 1039 31.86 -66.61 -2.24
N VAL A 1040 33.18 -66.47 -2.13
CA VAL A 1040 34.16 -67.27 -2.89
C VAL A 1040 34.60 -68.44 -2.02
N THR A 1041 34.44 -69.66 -2.51
CA THR A 1041 34.79 -70.90 -1.79
C THR A 1041 36.07 -71.50 -2.34
N VAL A 1042 37.14 -71.47 -1.56
CA VAL A 1042 38.44 -72.05 -1.89
C VAL A 1042 38.52 -73.48 -1.36
N LYS A 1043 38.81 -74.47 -2.22
CA LYS A 1043 38.92 -75.89 -1.90
C LYS A 1043 40.34 -76.40 -2.16
N TYR A 1044 40.73 -77.43 -1.42
CA TYR A 1044 42.04 -78.07 -1.49
C TYR A 1044 41.82 -79.58 -1.69
N GLN A 1045 42.13 -80.10 -2.87
CA GLN A 1045 41.71 -81.43 -3.31
C GLN A 1045 42.85 -82.20 -4.00
N ASP A 1046 42.78 -83.53 -4.01
CA ASP A 1046 43.66 -84.33 -4.88
C ASP A 1046 43.14 -84.39 -6.33
N SER A 1047 43.90 -85.03 -7.22
CA SER A 1047 43.53 -85.22 -8.63
C SER A 1047 42.36 -86.20 -8.87
N GLU A 1048 41.84 -86.84 -7.83
CA GLU A 1048 40.59 -87.62 -7.85
C GLU A 1048 39.38 -86.81 -7.31
N GLY A 1049 39.62 -85.61 -6.77
CA GLY A 1049 38.60 -84.70 -6.21
C GLY A 1049 38.35 -84.88 -4.71
N ASN A 1050 39.14 -85.68 -4.00
CA ASN A 1050 38.99 -85.87 -2.55
C ASN A 1050 39.48 -84.62 -1.80
N GLN A 1051 38.68 -84.12 -0.85
CA GLN A 1051 39.05 -82.95 -0.05
C GLN A 1051 40.19 -83.27 0.94
N LEU A 1052 41.31 -82.56 0.84
CA LEU A 1052 42.51 -82.76 1.67
C LEU A 1052 42.57 -81.83 2.89
N ALA A 1053 41.89 -80.69 2.85
CA ALA A 1053 41.78 -79.75 3.96
C ALA A 1053 40.45 -78.95 3.88
N GLU A 1054 39.95 -78.50 5.04
CA GLU A 1054 38.72 -77.70 5.11
C GLU A 1054 38.73 -76.49 4.16
N PRO A 1055 37.63 -76.24 3.41
CA PRO A 1055 37.51 -75.08 2.53
C PRO A 1055 37.67 -73.74 3.26
N THR A 1056 38.14 -72.72 2.54
CA THR A 1056 38.24 -71.34 3.03
C THR A 1056 37.19 -70.49 2.32
N ILE A 1057 36.40 -69.71 3.07
CA ILE A 1057 35.40 -68.79 2.52
C ILE A 1057 35.96 -67.37 2.53
N LEU A 1058 35.89 -66.68 1.38
CA LEU A 1058 36.18 -65.25 1.26
C LEU A 1058 34.86 -64.49 1.01
N SER A 1059 34.73 -63.30 1.60
CA SER A 1059 33.57 -62.41 1.45
C SER A 1059 34.01 -60.98 1.15
N GLY A 1060 33.16 -60.21 0.46
CA GLY A 1060 33.45 -58.84 0.03
C GLY A 1060 32.24 -58.17 -0.62
N LYS A 1061 32.45 -56.97 -1.18
CA LYS A 1061 31.46 -56.23 -1.98
C LYS A 1061 31.61 -56.54 -3.47
N VAL A 1062 30.54 -56.41 -4.23
CA VAL A 1062 30.55 -56.60 -5.70
C VAL A 1062 31.56 -55.64 -6.34
N GLY A 1063 32.35 -56.15 -7.30
CA GLY A 1063 33.34 -55.34 -8.02
C GLY A 1063 34.59 -54.98 -7.20
N LEU A 1064 34.86 -55.65 -6.07
CA LEU A 1064 36.15 -55.60 -5.37
C LEU A 1064 37.00 -56.85 -5.67
N PRO A 1065 38.34 -56.76 -5.64
CA PRO A 1065 39.20 -57.91 -5.90
C PRO A 1065 39.21 -58.90 -4.73
N TYR A 1066 39.39 -60.18 -5.04
CA TYR A 1066 39.75 -61.22 -4.06
C TYR A 1066 41.07 -61.89 -4.47
N ALA A 1067 41.75 -62.48 -3.48
CA ALA A 1067 42.88 -63.37 -3.68
C ALA A 1067 42.82 -64.54 -2.69
N SER A 1068 43.30 -65.69 -3.13
CA SER A 1068 43.46 -66.91 -2.33
C SER A 1068 44.88 -67.43 -2.49
N GLU A 1069 45.34 -68.22 -1.53
CA GLU A 1069 46.65 -68.88 -1.58
C GLU A 1069 46.49 -70.39 -1.38
N ALA A 1070 47.46 -71.15 -1.88
CA ALA A 1070 47.53 -72.59 -1.64
C ALA A 1070 47.91 -72.87 -0.19
N LYS A 1071 47.31 -73.91 0.39
CA LYS A 1071 47.58 -74.36 1.76
C LYS A 1071 48.70 -75.39 1.79
N GLU A 1072 49.61 -75.34 2.76
CA GLU A 1072 50.58 -76.42 2.97
C GLU A 1072 49.87 -77.66 3.53
N ILE A 1073 50.10 -78.83 2.92
CA ILE A 1073 49.47 -80.11 3.32
C ILE A 1073 50.58 -81.19 3.37
N PRO A 1074 50.96 -81.72 4.55
CA PRO A 1074 52.09 -82.63 4.69
C PRO A 1074 51.99 -83.89 3.81
N GLY A 1075 53.06 -84.22 3.08
CA GLY A 1075 53.12 -85.33 2.13
C GLY A 1075 52.49 -85.05 0.76
N TRP A 1076 52.00 -83.83 0.51
CA TRP A 1076 51.40 -83.41 -0.75
C TRP A 1076 52.03 -82.10 -1.25
N TYR A 1077 52.12 -81.94 -2.58
CA TYR A 1077 52.49 -80.69 -3.23
C TYR A 1077 51.37 -80.21 -4.16
N VAL A 1078 51.29 -78.90 -4.38
CA VAL A 1078 50.35 -78.27 -5.33
C VAL A 1078 50.84 -78.56 -6.75
N VAL A 1079 49.97 -79.16 -7.59
CA VAL A 1079 50.27 -79.43 -9.00
C VAL A 1079 50.03 -78.18 -9.84
N GLU A 1080 48.90 -77.52 -9.60
CA GLU A 1080 48.45 -76.36 -10.36
C GLU A 1080 47.77 -75.35 -9.42
N THR A 1081 48.12 -74.07 -9.60
CA THR A 1081 47.38 -72.95 -9.01
C THR A 1081 46.26 -72.57 -9.99
N PRO A 1082 44.98 -72.62 -9.59
CA PRO A 1082 43.87 -72.37 -10.51
C PRO A 1082 43.90 -70.93 -11.03
N ALA A 1083 43.54 -70.73 -12.30
CA ALA A 1083 43.60 -69.42 -12.95
C ALA A 1083 42.70 -68.34 -12.31
N ASN A 1084 41.72 -68.73 -11.48
CA ASN A 1084 40.86 -67.83 -10.70
C ASN A 1084 41.27 -67.73 -9.22
N ALA A 1085 42.51 -68.10 -8.86
CA ALA A 1085 43.09 -67.91 -7.53
C ALA A 1085 43.08 -66.45 -7.07
N SER A 1086 43.09 -65.49 -8.00
CA SER A 1086 42.64 -64.12 -7.80
C SER A 1086 41.57 -63.76 -8.82
N GLY A 1087 40.71 -62.81 -8.46
CA GLY A 1087 39.55 -62.44 -9.28
C GLY A 1087 38.81 -61.25 -8.70
N ILE A 1088 37.56 -61.07 -9.10
CA ILE A 1088 36.66 -60.02 -8.61
C ILE A 1088 35.41 -60.68 -8.02
N PHE A 1089 35.02 -60.24 -6.82
CA PHE A 1089 33.80 -60.63 -6.14
C PHE A 1089 32.57 -60.29 -6.98
N SER A 1090 31.67 -61.26 -7.18
CA SER A 1090 30.48 -61.11 -8.03
C SER A 1090 29.18 -61.47 -7.30
N GLU A 1091 28.04 -61.13 -7.90
CA GLU A 1091 26.71 -61.52 -7.40
C GLU A 1091 26.48 -63.04 -7.45
N ALA A 1092 27.25 -63.78 -8.26
CA ALA A 1092 27.26 -65.24 -8.27
C ALA A 1092 28.38 -65.80 -7.38
N ALA A 1093 28.08 -66.88 -6.65
CA ALA A 1093 29.08 -67.58 -5.84
C ALA A 1093 30.16 -68.21 -6.74
N GLN A 1094 31.42 -68.07 -6.34
CA GLN A 1094 32.58 -68.51 -7.13
C GLN A 1094 33.33 -69.62 -6.38
N GLU A 1095 33.88 -70.60 -7.10
CA GLU A 1095 34.72 -71.66 -6.51
C GLU A 1095 36.14 -71.62 -7.08
N VAL A 1096 37.12 -71.79 -6.19
CA VAL A 1096 38.55 -71.85 -6.51
C VAL A 1096 39.07 -73.20 -6.00
N VAL A 1097 39.74 -74.00 -6.83
CA VAL A 1097 40.17 -75.35 -6.44
C VAL A 1097 41.67 -75.52 -6.68
N TYR A 1098 42.41 -75.71 -5.59
CA TYR A 1098 43.83 -76.09 -5.64
C TYR A 1098 43.94 -77.62 -5.71
N VAL A 1099 44.66 -78.12 -6.70
CA VAL A 1099 44.85 -79.56 -6.95
C VAL A 1099 46.24 -80.00 -6.49
N TYR A 1100 46.29 -81.12 -5.76
CA TYR A 1100 47.49 -81.63 -5.10
C TYR A 1100 47.83 -83.07 -5.54
N GLU A 1101 49.12 -83.41 -5.49
CA GLU A 1101 49.64 -84.77 -5.69
C GLU A 1101 50.53 -85.21 -4.52
N ARG A 1102 50.63 -86.53 -4.32
CA ARG A 1102 51.50 -87.12 -3.28
C ARG A 1102 52.96 -87.13 -3.68
N SER A 1103 53.82 -86.73 -2.75
CA SER A 1103 55.28 -86.78 -2.86
C SER A 1103 55.79 -88.21 -3.09
N ASP A 1104 56.81 -88.34 -3.94
CA ASP A 1104 57.60 -89.57 -4.03
C ASP A 1104 58.34 -89.81 -2.71
N ALA A 1105 58.40 -91.08 -2.29
CA ALA A 1105 59.13 -91.49 -1.10
C ALA A 1105 60.58 -91.84 -1.42
N ALA A 1106 61.41 -91.79 -0.40
CA ALA A 1106 62.76 -92.32 -0.48
C ALA A 1106 62.74 -93.86 -0.64
N PRO A 1107 63.71 -94.44 -1.37
CA PRO A 1107 63.75 -95.87 -1.63
C PRO A 1107 64.03 -96.70 -0.37
N VAL A 1108 63.49 -97.92 -0.34
CA VAL A 1108 63.79 -98.92 0.68
C VAL A 1108 64.76 -99.95 0.10
N THR A 1109 65.92 -100.11 0.74
CA THR A 1109 67.02 -100.95 0.23
C THR A 1109 67.14 -102.25 1.05
N VAL A 1110 66.81 -103.36 0.43
CA VAL A 1110 66.84 -104.71 1.03
C VAL A 1110 68.19 -105.38 0.76
N LYS A 1111 68.95 -105.71 1.80
CA LYS A 1111 70.30 -106.31 1.73
C LYS A 1111 70.29 -107.76 2.22
N TYR A 1112 71.26 -108.54 1.74
CA TYR A 1112 71.42 -109.96 2.04
C TYR A 1112 72.89 -110.24 2.41
N GLN A 1113 73.16 -110.58 3.67
CA GLN A 1113 74.51 -110.55 4.26
C GLN A 1113 74.81 -111.78 5.14
N ASP A 1114 76.07 -112.08 5.42
CA ASP A 1114 76.43 -113.08 6.43
C ASP A 1114 76.50 -112.48 7.85
N SER A 1115 76.73 -113.33 8.86
CA SER A 1115 76.90 -112.92 10.26
C SER A 1115 78.17 -112.10 10.55
N GLU A 1116 79.02 -111.86 9.55
CA GLU A 1116 80.18 -110.96 9.62
C GLU A 1116 79.94 -109.64 8.86
N GLY A 1117 78.76 -109.48 8.25
CA GLY A 1117 78.32 -108.28 7.51
C GLY A 1117 78.69 -108.28 6.02
N ASN A 1118 79.24 -109.37 5.48
CA ASN A 1118 79.64 -109.44 4.07
C ASN A 1118 78.41 -109.60 3.17
N GLN A 1119 78.33 -108.84 2.07
CA GLN A 1119 77.23 -108.92 1.11
C GLN A 1119 77.26 -110.25 0.34
N LEU A 1120 76.21 -111.06 0.49
CA LEU A 1120 76.07 -112.38 -0.15
C LEU A 1120 75.30 -112.34 -1.48
N ALA A 1121 74.43 -111.34 -1.66
CA ALA A 1121 73.72 -111.10 -2.91
C ALA A 1121 73.42 -109.60 -3.09
N GLU A 1122 73.32 -109.15 -4.34
CA GLU A 1122 73.00 -107.75 -4.67
C GLU A 1122 71.70 -107.28 -3.99
N PRO A 1123 71.66 -106.04 -3.46
CA PRO A 1123 70.47 -105.48 -2.83
C PRO A 1123 69.28 -105.37 -3.78
N THR A 1124 68.08 -105.43 -3.22
CA THR A 1124 66.82 -105.13 -3.92
C THR A 1124 66.33 -103.76 -3.49
N ILE A 1125 65.99 -102.87 -4.44
CA ILE A 1125 65.42 -101.55 -4.13
C ILE A 1125 63.92 -101.56 -4.39
N LEU A 1126 63.15 -101.09 -3.41
CA LEU A 1126 61.72 -100.82 -3.50
C LEU A 1126 61.49 -99.30 -3.55
N SER A 1127 60.46 -98.85 -4.27
CA SER A 1127 60.08 -97.44 -4.40
C SER A 1127 58.55 -97.26 -4.41
N GLY A 1128 58.08 -96.08 -4.01
CA GLY A 1128 56.66 -95.76 -3.86
C GLY A 1128 56.41 -94.30 -3.50
N LYS A 1129 55.17 -93.98 -3.10
CA LYS A 1129 54.76 -92.65 -2.61
C LYS A 1129 54.74 -92.61 -1.08
N VAL A 1130 54.94 -91.43 -0.49
CA VAL A 1130 54.98 -91.24 0.97
C VAL A 1130 53.67 -91.73 1.62
N GLY A 1131 53.79 -92.56 2.66
CA GLY A 1131 52.65 -93.13 3.39
C GLY A 1131 51.98 -94.35 2.74
N LEU A 1132 52.49 -94.87 1.61
CA LEU A 1132 52.06 -96.16 1.06
C LEU A 1132 52.88 -97.33 1.63
N PRO A 1133 52.34 -98.56 1.69
CA PRO A 1133 53.05 -99.70 2.26
C PRO A 1133 54.09 -100.32 1.30
N TYR A 1134 55.12 -100.94 1.89
CA TYR A 1134 56.08 -101.83 1.22
C TYR A 1134 56.18 -103.17 1.94
N ALA A 1135 56.65 -104.19 1.22
CA ALA A 1135 57.01 -105.50 1.77
C ALA A 1135 58.22 -106.08 1.01
N SER A 1136 59.00 -106.92 1.69
CA SER A 1136 60.21 -107.55 1.18
C SER A 1136 60.35 -108.98 1.68
N GLU A 1137 61.16 -109.78 0.98
CA GLU A 1137 61.35 -111.21 1.26
C GLU A 1137 62.83 -111.61 1.26
N ALA A 1138 63.13 -112.70 1.96
CA ALA A 1138 64.43 -113.36 1.93
C ALA A 1138 64.71 -114.01 0.56
N LYS A 1139 65.99 -114.29 0.28
CA LYS A 1139 66.49 -114.68 -1.05
C LYS A 1139 67.27 -115.99 -0.92
N GLU A 1140 66.99 -117.00 -1.75
CA GLU A 1140 67.74 -118.26 -1.68
C GLU A 1140 69.19 -118.05 -2.15
N ILE A 1141 70.17 -118.44 -1.33
CA ILE A 1141 71.61 -118.30 -1.62
C ILE A 1141 72.27 -119.69 -1.48
N PRO A 1142 72.73 -120.33 -2.58
CA PRO A 1142 73.20 -121.71 -2.55
C PRO A 1142 74.37 -121.95 -1.59
N GLY A 1143 74.19 -122.94 -0.69
CA GLY A 1143 75.18 -123.29 0.36
C GLY A 1143 74.99 -122.54 1.68
N TRP A 1144 74.10 -121.54 1.70
CA TRP A 1144 73.75 -120.73 2.86
C TRP A 1144 72.28 -120.93 3.26
N TYR A 1145 71.91 -120.59 4.50
CA TYR A 1145 70.52 -120.52 4.97
C TYR A 1145 70.28 -119.28 5.82
N VAL A 1146 69.06 -118.74 5.80
CA VAL A 1146 68.66 -117.57 6.62
C VAL A 1146 68.76 -117.93 8.10
N VAL A 1147 69.46 -117.10 8.87
CA VAL A 1147 69.53 -117.17 10.33
C VAL A 1147 68.58 -116.14 10.96
N GLU A 1148 68.41 -114.97 10.33
CA GLU A 1148 67.60 -113.87 10.87
C GLU A 1148 66.86 -113.12 9.75
N THR A 1149 65.58 -112.79 10.03
CA THR A 1149 64.71 -111.95 9.20
C THR A 1149 64.38 -110.67 9.96
N PRO A 1150 64.56 -109.47 9.38
CA PRO A 1150 64.44 -108.21 10.10
C PRO A 1150 62.98 -107.82 10.34
N ASP A 1151 62.70 -107.18 11.48
CA ASP A 1151 61.34 -106.73 11.86
C ASP A 1151 60.73 -105.72 10.86
N ASN A 1152 61.57 -104.93 10.18
CA ASN A 1152 61.14 -103.98 9.15
C ASN A 1152 61.02 -104.58 7.73
N ALA A 1153 60.88 -105.90 7.61
CA ALA A 1153 60.61 -106.57 6.34
C ALA A 1153 59.38 -106.03 5.59
N SER A 1154 58.44 -105.41 6.31
CA SER A 1154 57.33 -104.62 5.74
C SER A 1154 57.09 -103.36 6.56
N GLY A 1155 56.74 -102.26 5.92
CA GLY A 1155 56.52 -100.96 6.57
C GLY A 1155 55.79 -99.96 5.68
N LEU A 1156 55.88 -98.67 5.99
CA LEU A 1156 55.44 -97.59 5.11
C LEU A 1156 56.64 -96.88 4.48
N PHE A 1157 56.51 -96.52 3.21
CA PHE A 1157 57.40 -95.63 2.48
C PHE A 1157 57.43 -94.25 3.15
N GLY A 1158 58.62 -93.77 3.51
CA GLY A 1158 58.83 -92.49 4.18
C GLY A 1158 59.67 -91.51 3.37
N GLU A 1159 59.88 -90.31 3.90
CA GLU A 1159 60.71 -89.27 3.26
C GLU A 1159 62.23 -89.54 3.43
N GLU A 1160 62.62 -90.38 4.39
CA GLU A 1160 63.99 -90.89 4.55
C GLU A 1160 64.12 -92.34 4.03
N ALA A 1161 65.29 -92.64 3.44
CA ALA A 1161 65.58 -93.96 2.87
C ALA A 1161 65.77 -95.00 3.98
N GLN A 1162 65.09 -96.15 3.86
CA GLN A 1162 65.10 -97.21 4.86
C GLN A 1162 65.93 -98.40 4.37
N GLU A 1163 66.59 -99.11 5.30
CA GLU A 1163 67.33 -100.34 4.97
C GLU A 1163 66.76 -101.55 5.72
N VAL A 1164 66.68 -102.68 5.02
CA VAL A 1164 66.11 -103.95 5.50
C VAL A 1164 67.16 -105.03 5.28
N VAL A 1165 67.64 -105.73 6.32
CA VAL A 1165 68.80 -106.63 6.20
C VAL A 1165 68.49 -108.05 6.65
N TYR A 1166 68.67 -109.02 5.74
CA TYR A 1166 68.55 -110.46 6.03
C TYR A 1166 69.93 -111.11 6.21
N VAL A 1167 70.08 -111.98 7.21
CA VAL A 1167 71.37 -112.55 7.65
C VAL A 1167 71.43 -114.09 7.46
N TYR A 1168 72.56 -114.64 7.02
CA TYR A 1168 72.70 -116.06 6.59
C TYR A 1168 73.97 -116.79 7.13
N SER A 1169 73.99 -118.14 7.13
CA SER A 1169 75.15 -118.99 7.52
C SER A 1169 75.27 -120.35 6.76
N VAL A 1170 76.35 -121.14 7.00
CA VAL A 1170 76.87 -122.23 6.12
C VAL A 1170 76.80 -123.66 6.72
N LEU A 1171 76.68 -124.71 5.89
CA LEU A 1171 76.61 -126.13 6.30
C LEU A 1171 77.96 -126.90 6.32
N HIS A 1172 78.12 -127.87 7.25
CA HIS A 1172 79.22 -128.86 7.31
C HIS A 1172 78.74 -130.25 7.82
N LYS A 1173 79.56 -131.30 7.62
CA LYS A 1173 79.31 -132.75 7.84
C LYS A 1173 80.67 -133.47 8.03
N ASN A 1174 80.90 -134.61 8.69
CA ASN A 1174 80.16 -135.61 9.53
C ASN A 1174 81.26 -136.49 10.23
N ASN A 1175 81.09 -137.39 11.22
CA ASN A 1175 80.13 -137.63 12.33
C ASN A 1175 80.68 -138.81 13.19
N GLU A 1176 80.76 -138.73 14.52
CA GLU A 1176 80.83 -139.94 15.39
C GLU A 1176 80.40 -139.70 16.86
N LYS A 1177 79.81 -140.75 17.47
CA LYS A 1177 79.62 -141.09 18.91
C LYS A 1177 78.81 -140.23 19.92
N GLU A 1178 77.88 -140.97 20.54
CA GLU A 1178 77.55 -141.08 21.98
C GLU A 1178 76.85 -139.97 22.80
N ASN A 1179 75.75 -140.42 23.44
CA ASN A 1179 75.24 -140.11 24.78
C ASN A 1179 74.68 -138.73 25.19
N ASP A 1180 73.35 -138.76 25.36
CA ASP A 1180 72.67 -138.62 26.67
C ASP A 1180 72.12 -137.25 27.13
N SER A 1181 70.96 -137.36 27.78
CA SER A 1181 70.34 -136.45 28.73
C SER A 1181 69.66 -135.17 28.23
N ARG A 1182 68.36 -135.09 28.59
CA ARG A 1182 67.61 -133.89 29.03
C ARG A 1182 67.56 -132.67 28.11
N GLY A 1183 66.45 -132.55 27.38
CA GLY A 1183 65.92 -131.23 26.98
C GLY A 1183 65.12 -130.60 28.12
N THR A 1184 65.37 -129.33 28.45
CA THR A 1184 64.58 -128.51 29.39
C THR A 1184 64.68 -127.03 29.08
N LEU A 1185 63.54 -126.41 28.69
CA LEU A 1185 63.24 -124.96 28.80
C LEU A 1185 64.14 -124.01 27.98
N PRO A 1186 63.84 -122.69 27.91
CA PRO A 1186 62.64 -121.93 28.30
C PRO A 1186 61.84 -121.50 27.02
N ALA A 1187 60.78 -120.67 26.97
CA ALA A 1187 60.37 -119.45 27.68
C ALA A 1187 61.44 -118.31 27.56
N THR A 1188 61.15 -117.01 27.63
CA THR A 1188 59.92 -116.25 27.93
C THR A 1188 59.74 -115.12 26.90
N GLY A 1189 58.52 -114.62 26.76
CA GLY A 1189 58.20 -113.33 26.13
C GLY A 1189 57.09 -112.69 26.96
N GLU A 1190 57.47 -111.83 27.89
CA GLU A 1190 56.65 -111.40 29.03
C GLU A 1190 56.90 -109.90 29.31
N GLU A 1191 55.99 -109.25 30.05
CA GLU A 1191 56.23 -108.00 30.81
C GLU A 1191 56.52 -106.69 29.98
N THR A 1192 56.04 -105.49 30.36
CA THR A 1192 54.92 -105.12 31.26
C THR A 1192 54.38 -103.70 30.99
N LEU A 1193 53.23 -103.42 31.62
CA LEU A 1193 52.80 -102.15 32.24
C LEU A 1193 53.78 -100.97 32.23
N GLY A 1194 53.23 -99.75 32.10
CA GLY A 1194 53.82 -98.62 32.82
C GLY A 1194 53.26 -97.22 32.61
N GLN A 1195 52.21 -96.85 33.37
CA GLN A 1195 52.00 -95.48 33.89
C GLN A 1195 51.77 -94.34 32.85
N SER A 1196 51.36 -93.11 33.21
CA SER A 1196 50.40 -92.65 34.23
C SER A 1196 50.06 -91.17 33.97
N MET A 1197 48.91 -90.72 34.51
CA MET A 1197 48.69 -89.38 35.07
C MET A 1197 48.57 -88.13 34.15
N LEU A 1198 47.61 -87.27 34.52
CA LEU A 1198 47.57 -85.79 34.34
C LEU A 1198 47.37 -85.28 32.88
N VAL A 1199 46.70 -84.14 32.61
CA VAL A 1199 45.91 -83.25 33.49
C VAL A 1199 44.76 -82.53 32.76
N ILE A 1200 43.64 -82.39 33.47
CA ILE A 1200 42.65 -81.28 33.48
C ILE A 1200 42.65 -80.29 32.29
N LEU A 1201 41.56 -80.30 31.52
CA LEU A 1201 40.59 -79.18 31.61
C LEU A 1201 39.33 -79.69 32.32
N GLY A 1202 38.57 -78.91 33.09
CA GLY A 1202 38.77 -77.48 33.40
C GLY A 1202 37.49 -76.67 33.21
N THR A 1203 36.61 -76.71 34.23
CA THR A 1203 35.87 -75.57 34.83
C THR A 1203 35.68 -74.28 34.01
N LEU A 1204 34.53 -73.58 34.00
CA LEU A 1204 33.29 -73.63 34.79
C LEU A 1204 32.20 -72.92 33.94
N LEU A 1205 31.02 -73.46 33.67
CA LEU A 1205 29.78 -73.44 34.49
C LEU A 1205 29.41 -72.09 35.17
N ILE A 1206 28.13 -71.72 34.98
CA ILE A 1206 27.20 -71.05 35.93
C ILE A 1206 27.14 -69.50 35.98
N LEU A 1207 26.17 -68.98 35.20
CA LEU A 1207 24.99 -68.19 35.63
C LEU A 1207 25.08 -66.77 36.23
N LEU A 1208 23.92 -66.11 36.12
CA LEU A 1208 23.38 -65.00 36.93
C LEU A 1208 24.04 -63.62 36.81
N SER A 1209 23.52 -62.86 35.83
CA SER A 1209 22.80 -61.59 36.04
C SER A 1209 23.32 -60.55 37.05
N TYR A 1210 23.39 -59.28 36.60
CA TYR A 1210 22.58 -58.26 37.26
C TYR A 1210 22.10 -57.15 36.29
N ARG A 1211 21.04 -56.44 36.70
CA ARG A 1211 20.55 -55.19 36.09
C ARG A 1211 21.28 -53.99 36.72
N ILE A 1212 20.71 -52.79 36.54
CA ILE A 1212 20.92 -51.52 37.28
C ILE A 1212 21.98 -50.57 36.67
N SER A 1213 21.71 -49.28 36.42
CA SER A 1213 20.44 -48.50 36.42
C SER A 1213 20.64 -47.08 35.83
N LYS A 1214 19.53 -46.32 35.73
CA LYS A 1214 19.32 -44.92 35.25
C LYS A 1214 19.28 -44.79 33.72
N ARG A 1215 18.32 -44.08 33.11
CA ARG A 1215 17.11 -43.34 33.56
C ARG A 1215 16.14 -43.34 32.35
N LYS A 1216 14.86 -43.73 32.41
CA LYS A 1216 13.64 -43.02 32.89
C LYS A 1216 13.57 -41.51 32.55
N LYS A 1217 12.44 -40.92 32.11
CA LYS A 1217 11.20 -41.35 31.38
C LYS A 1217 10.31 -40.09 31.16
N ASN A 1218 9.38 -40.10 30.18
CA ASN A 1218 8.32 -39.09 29.93
C ASN A 1218 8.86 -37.72 29.40
N LEU A 1219 8.08 -36.82 28.78
CA LEU A 1219 6.64 -36.75 28.40
C LEU A 1219 6.49 -36.73 26.84
N SER A 1220 5.36 -37.12 26.24
CA SER A 1220 4.12 -36.38 25.90
C SER A 1220 4.30 -35.18 24.96
N ASN A 1221 3.53 -35.19 23.87
CA ASN A 1221 3.43 -34.20 22.79
C ASN A 1221 4.75 -34.00 22.03
#